data_AF-A0A3M5WRF5-F1
#
_entry.id   AF-A0A3M5WRF5-F1
#
_cell.length_a   1.000
_cell.length_b   1.000
_cell.length_c   1.000
_cell.angle_alpha   90.00
_cell.angle_beta   90.00
_cell.angle_gamma   90.00
#
_symmetry.space_group_name_H-M   'P 1'
#
loop_
_entity.id
_entity.type
_entity.pdbx_description
1 polymer ?
#
loop_
_entity_poly.entity_id
_entity_poly.type
_entity_poly.pdbx_seq_one_letter_code
_entity_poly.pdbx_strand_id
1 'polypeptide(L)'
;MAGKAAHDRPQRTLMKWARPSMHSSAQRKLIMTRILSIIGVSLCIAMLSPVLQAANLKTLDVAALPGDRIELKLAFDAPVPAPRGYTTSQPARIALDLPGVTSQLATKSRDLGTGNARSVVVVQAQDRTRVIINLTTLSPYSSRVDGNNLFVVIGQGAGAAQASQPTTAMGAQRVAVPPPTPASAKPFIPAGVKAIRNVDFQRGELGEGNVVIDLSNPSIAPDIQEQGGKIRVDFAKTQLPEPLRVRLDVKDFATPVQFVSASATGDKASILIEPSGAFDYSAFQTENKLTISVRPLTNEDLDRRAADKPVYTGEKLSLNFQDIDVRSVLQLIADFTNLNLVASDTVQGGITLRLQNVPWDQALDLVLKTKGLDKRKVGNVLLVAPADEIAARERQELESLKQIAELAPLRRELLQVNYAKAADIAKLFQSVTSAESKADERGSITVDDRTNNIIAYQTQERLDELRRIVSQLDIPVRQVMIEARIVEANVDYNKQLGVRWGGSTNTSGSGKWTTYGLDNNGDEAGNTGSSVTSNVPFVDLGAADATTGIGLGFVTNNTLLDLELSAMEKTGNGEIVSQPKVVTSDKETAKILKGTEIPYQESSSSGATTVSFKEASLSLEVTPQITPDNRIIMEVKVTKDEPDYLNAVLGVPPIKKNEVNAKVLISDGETIVIGGVFSNTQSKVVDKVPFLGDVPYLGRLFRRDVVSESKSELLVFLTPRIMNNQAISVSR
;
A
#
# COMPACT_ATOMS: atom_id res chain seq x y z
N MET A 1 -5.55 47.08 43.15
CA MET A 1 -4.77 46.62 44.32
C MET A 1 -4.08 45.33 43.89
N ALA A 2 -2.89 45.38 43.29
CA ALA A 2 -1.57 45.70 43.85
C ALA A 2 -1.02 44.61 44.79
N GLY A 3 0.04 43.94 44.31
CA GLY A 3 1.07 43.30 45.13
C GLY A 3 1.21 41.80 44.88
N LYS A 4 2.40 41.20 44.84
CA LYS A 4 3.79 41.69 44.78
C LYS A 4 4.65 40.42 44.63
N ALA A 5 5.72 40.52 43.87
CA ALA A 5 6.74 39.48 43.73
C ALA A 5 7.53 39.23 45.03
N ALA A 6 8.09 38.01 45.17
CA ALA A 6 9.54 37.74 45.20
C ALA A 6 9.95 36.62 46.18
N HIS A 7 10.81 35.72 45.66
CA HIS A 7 12.00 35.12 46.28
C HIS A 7 11.88 34.43 47.65
N ASP A 8 12.14 33.12 47.68
CA ASP A 8 13.23 32.61 48.53
C ASP A 8 13.76 31.22 48.09
N ARG A 9 15.09 31.09 48.08
CA ARG A 9 15.94 29.88 48.06
C ARG A 9 17.02 30.19 49.10
N PRO A 10 17.56 29.26 49.92
CA PRO A 10 18.51 28.25 49.40
C PRO A 10 18.76 27.00 50.31
N GLN A 11 19.85 26.26 50.01
CA GLN A 11 20.60 25.21 50.76
C GLN A 11 20.30 23.76 50.29
N ARG A 12 21.11 23.10 49.43
CA ARG A 12 22.48 22.51 49.54
C ARG A 12 22.63 21.39 50.60
N THR A 13 22.82 20.16 50.10
CA THR A 13 23.66 19.14 50.76
C THR A 13 24.41 18.32 49.72
N LEU A 14 25.74 18.26 49.90
CA LEU A 14 26.73 17.50 49.13
C LEU A 14 26.79 16.03 49.57
N MET A 15 27.12 15.12 48.67
CA MET A 15 28.03 14.02 48.97
C MET A 15 28.82 13.61 47.71
N LYS A 16 30.08 13.24 47.94
CA LYS A 16 31.21 13.28 47.00
C LYS A 16 31.98 11.94 47.17
N TRP A 17 32.71 11.54 46.12
CA TRP A 17 33.85 10.56 46.04
C TRP A 17 33.49 9.11 45.66
N ALA A 18 34.23 8.44 44.74
CA ALA A 18 35.69 8.35 44.69
C ALA A 18 36.31 8.22 43.27
N ARG A 19 37.59 8.63 43.15
CA ARG A 19 38.58 8.28 42.11
C ARG A 19 39.42 7.07 42.57
N PRO A 20 40.15 6.39 41.66
CA PRO A 20 41.64 6.50 41.65
C PRO A 20 42.22 6.56 40.21
N SER A 21 43.06 7.55 39.86
CA SER A 21 44.54 7.58 39.85
C SER A 21 45.25 6.74 38.77
N MET A 22 45.97 7.44 37.88
CA MET A 22 46.91 6.94 36.87
C MET A 22 48.21 6.42 37.51
N HIS A 23 48.78 5.34 36.96
CA HIS A 23 50.21 5.23 36.67
C HIS A 23 50.51 4.09 35.69
N SER A 24 51.60 4.29 34.95
CA SER A 24 52.41 3.30 34.21
C SER A 24 52.16 3.12 32.71
N SER A 25 52.95 3.88 31.97
CA SER A 25 53.39 3.70 30.60
C SER A 25 54.13 2.38 30.35
N ALA A 26 54.15 1.98 29.08
CA ALA A 26 55.19 1.19 28.42
C ALA A 26 55.29 -0.31 28.73
N GLN A 27 54.31 -1.11 28.31
CA GLN A 27 54.52 -2.47 27.76
C GLN A 27 53.21 -2.96 27.11
N ARG A 28 53.04 -2.73 25.79
CA ARG A 28 52.06 -3.44 24.92
C ARG A 28 52.12 -3.04 23.44
N LYS A 29 53.15 -2.29 23.02
CA LYS A 29 53.50 -2.09 21.60
C LYS A 29 54.48 -3.17 21.16
N LEU A 30 54.03 -4.40 20.93
CA LEU A 30 54.79 -5.35 20.06
C LEU A 30 54.01 -6.59 19.58
N ILE A 31 52.71 -6.70 19.84
CA ILE A 31 51.90 -7.88 19.41
C ILE A 31 50.79 -7.50 18.40
N MET A 32 50.73 -6.24 17.95
CA MET A 32 49.62 -5.75 17.11
C MET A 32 50.01 -5.39 15.67
N THR A 33 51.13 -5.94 15.16
CA THR A 33 51.63 -5.66 13.81
C THR A 33 51.71 -6.90 12.91
N ARG A 34 51.19 -8.06 13.35
CA ARG A 34 51.09 -9.28 12.52
C ARG A 34 49.66 -9.75 12.21
N ILE A 35 48.63 -9.03 12.67
CA ILE A 35 47.22 -9.41 12.45
C ILE A 35 46.52 -8.53 11.39
N LEU A 36 47.07 -7.36 11.03
CA LEU A 36 46.46 -6.49 10.01
C LEU A 36 46.79 -6.85 8.55
N SER A 37 47.79 -7.71 8.30
CA SER A 37 48.19 -8.09 6.94
C SER A 37 47.34 -9.21 6.31
N ILE A 38 46.50 -9.90 7.09
CA ILE A 38 45.68 -11.04 6.60
C ILE A 38 44.22 -10.61 6.37
N ILE A 39 43.81 -9.46 6.87
CA ILE A 39 42.43 -8.94 6.71
C ILE A 39 42.29 -8.06 5.45
N GLY A 40 43.39 -7.45 4.97
CA GLY A 40 43.39 -6.57 3.79
C GLY A 40 43.27 -7.26 2.43
N VAL A 41 43.54 -8.57 2.34
CA VAL A 41 43.47 -9.33 1.07
C VAL A 41 42.18 -10.15 0.95
N SER A 42 41.46 -10.42 2.05
CA SER A 42 40.14 -11.08 1.99
C SER A 42 38.96 -10.15 1.69
N LEU A 43 39.11 -8.82 1.83
CA LEU A 43 38.02 -7.89 1.56
C LEU A 43 37.90 -7.49 0.07
N CYS A 44 38.95 -7.69 -0.74
CA CYS A 44 38.93 -7.38 -2.18
C CYS A 44 38.39 -8.53 -3.07
N ILE A 45 38.08 -9.72 -2.53
CA ILE A 45 37.49 -10.84 -3.28
C ILE A 45 35.97 -10.96 -3.03
N ALA A 46 35.39 -10.15 -2.14
CA ALA A 46 33.95 -10.18 -1.81
C ALA A 46 33.07 -9.19 -2.60
N MET A 47 33.61 -8.48 -3.61
CA MET A 47 32.88 -7.48 -4.42
C MET A 47 32.77 -7.85 -5.91
N LEU A 48 32.47 -9.11 -6.21
CA LEU A 48 31.96 -9.55 -7.51
C LEU A 48 30.72 -10.41 -7.26
N SER A 49 29.62 -9.77 -6.86
CA SER A 49 28.28 -10.37 -6.96
C SER A 49 27.77 -10.12 -8.38
N PRO A 50 27.29 -11.13 -9.12
CA PRO A 50 26.73 -10.91 -10.45
C PRO A 50 25.45 -10.09 -10.31
N VAL A 51 25.41 -8.93 -10.97
CA VAL A 51 24.17 -8.17 -11.17
C VAL A 51 23.24 -9.06 -11.99
N LEU A 52 22.12 -9.51 -11.41
CA LEU A 52 21.04 -10.18 -12.13
C LEU A 52 20.48 -9.19 -13.16
N GLN A 53 20.82 -9.36 -14.44
CA GLN A 53 20.19 -8.61 -15.52
C GLN A 53 18.71 -8.97 -15.59
N ALA A 54 17.84 -7.97 -15.76
CA ALA A 54 16.42 -8.18 -16.01
C ALA A 54 16.25 -8.80 -17.40
N ALA A 55 15.64 -10.00 -17.47
CA ALA A 55 15.43 -10.71 -18.73
C ALA A 55 14.13 -10.24 -19.41
N ASN A 56 14.17 -9.86 -20.68
CA ASN A 56 12.99 -9.51 -21.46
C ASN A 56 12.45 -10.71 -22.23
N LEU A 57 11.15 -10.99 -22.08
CA LEU A 57 10.43 -12.01 -22.87
C LEU A 57 10.16 -11.48 -24.28
N LYS A 58 10.76 -12.09 -25.30
CA LYS A 58 10.71 -11.67 -26.71
C LYS A 58 9.67 -12.41 -27.53
N THR A 59 9.64 -13.74 -27.44
CA THR A 59 8.73 -14.58 -28.24
C THR A 59 8.04 -15.64 -27.39
N LEU A 60 6.84 -16.03 -27.84
CA LEU A 60 6.01 -17.07 -27.26
C LEU A 60 5.52 -17.97 -28.39
N ASP A 61 6.17 -19.12 -28.55
CA ASP A 61 5.84 -20.13 -29.55
C ASP A 61 5.06 -21.28 -28.91
N VAL A 62 4.18 -21.89 -29.69
CA VAL A 62 3.27 -22.95 -29.23
C VAL A 62 3.36 -24.10 -30.21
N ALA A 63 3.60 -25.30 -29.70
CA ALA A 63 3.64 -26.54 -30.49
C ALA A 63 2.71 -27.60 -29.87
N ALA A 64 1.88 -28.23 -30.71
CA ALA A 64 1.11 -29.39 -30.30
C ALA A 64 1.97 -30.67 -30.39
N LEU A 65 1.97 -31.47 -29.34
CA LEU A 65 2.68 -32.74 -29.22
C LEU A 65 1.69 -33.92 -29.30
N PRO A 66 2.12 -35.10 -29.76
CA PRO A 66 1.28 -36.30 -29.76
C PRO A 66 0.77 -36.66 -28.34
N GLY A 67 -0.51 -37.05 -28.25
CA GLY A 67 -1.16 -37.45 -27.00
C GLY A 67 -1.84 -36.33 -26.22
N ASP A 68 -2.51 -35.38 -26.89
CA ASP A 68 -3.19 -34.22 -26.29
C ASP A 68 -2.27 -33.36 -25.39
N ARG A 69 -1.01 -33.21 -25.81
CA ARG A 69 0.01 -32.42 -25.12
C ARG A 69 0.31 -31.14 -25.87
N ILE A 70 0.61 -30.08 -25.13
CA ILE A 70 0.98 -28.77 -25.70
C ILE A 70 2.28 -28.32 -25.05
N GLU A 71 3.24 -27.89 -25.85
CA GLU A 71 4.47 -27.23 -25.39
C GLU A 71 4.41 -25.73 -25.72
N LEU A 72 4.63 -24.90 -24.70
CA LEU A 72 4.88 -23.48 -24.86
C LEU A 72 6.38 -23.21 -24.72
N LYS A 73 6.98 -22.55 -25.70
CA LYS A 73 8.37 -22.10 -25.68
C LYS A 73 8.41 -20.58 -25.53
N LEU A 74 8.93 -20.10 -24.41
CA LEU A 74 9.15 -18.70 -24.12
C LEU A 74 10.63 -18.37 -24.32
N ALA A 75 10.95 -17.42 -25.20
CA ALA A 75 12.33 -17.02 -25.48
C ALA A 75 12.65 -15.66 -24.85
N PHE A 76 13.79 -15.59 -24.16
CA PHE A 76 14.28 -14.42 -23.44
C PHE A 76 15.60 -13.90 -24.07
N ASP A 77 15.97 -12.65 -23.79
CA ASP A 77 17.26 -12.08 -24.19
C ASP A 77 18.41 -12.41 -23.21
N ALA A 78 18.07 -12.82 -21.98
CA ALA A 78 19.01 -13.26 -20.96
C ALA A 78 18.53 -14.56 -20.27
N PRO A 79 19.42 -15.29 -19.56
CA PRO A 79 19.04 -16.50 -18.82
C PRO A 79 17.97 -16.20 -17.76
N VAL A 80 16.91 -17.00 -17.74
CA VAL A 80 15.74 -16.80 -16.86
C VAL A 80 15.79 -17.75 -15.65
N PRO A 81 15.49 -17.29 -14.41
CA PRO A 81 15.33 -18.19 -13.27
C PRO A 81 14.11 -19.10 -13.43
N ALA A 82 14.09 -20.24 -12.74
CA ALA A 82 12.98 -21.19 -12.81
C ALA A 82 11.64 -20.54 -12.39
N PRO A 83 10.54 -20.76 -13.15
CA PRO A 83 9.25 -20.14 -12.87
C PRO A 83 8.62 -20.68 -11.59
N ARG A 84 7.84 -19.84 -10.90
CA ARG A 84 6.98 -20.27 -9.79
C ARG A 84 5.56 -20.46 -10.29
N GLY A 85 5.06 -21.69 -10.34
CA GLY A 85 3.74 -21.98 -10.87
C GLY A 85 2.69 -22.37 -9.83
N TYR A 86 1.43 -22.04 -10.08
CA TYR A 86 0.27 -22.54 -9.33
C TYR A 86 -0.90 -22.80 -10.27
N THR A 87 -1.86 -23.63 -9.84
CA THR A 87 -3.05 -23.96 -10.64
C THR A 87 -4.35 -23.62 -9.93
N THR A 88 -5.41 -23.38 -10.68
CA THR A 88 -6.76 -23.10 -10.17
C THR A 88 -7.73 -24.06 -10.86
N SER A 89 -8.69 -24.63 -10.14
CA SER A 89 -9.63 -25.64 -10.68
C SER A 89 -10.95 -25.04 -11.19
N GLN A 90 -11.40 -23.91 -10.64
CA GLN A 90 -12.66 -23.25 -11.04
C GLN A 90 -12.45 -21.73 -11.15
N PRO A 91 -12.17 -21.18 -12.36
CA PRO A 91 -11.96 -21.87 -13.64
C PRO A 91 -10.57 -22.55 -13.75
N ALA A 92 -10.44 -23.57 -14.62
CA ALA A 92 -9.20 -24.31 -14.82
C ALA A 92 -8.08 -23.43 -15.43
N ARG A 93 -7.04 -23.13 -14.66
CA ARG A 93 -5.93 -22.25 -15.06
C ARG A 93 -4.59 -22.75 -14.54
N ILE A 94 -3.52 -22.54 -15.32
CA ILE A 94 -2.12 -22.65 -14.87
C ILE A 94 -1.53 -21.23 -14.90
N ALA A 95 -0.98 -20.75 -13.80
CA ALA A 95 -0.29 -19.46 -13.73
C ALA A 95 1.19 -19.68 -13.40
N LEU A 96 2.09 -19.08 -14.18
CA LEU A 96 3.54 -19.14 -14.01
C LEU A 96 4.09 -17.73 -13.77
N ASP A 97 4.70 -17.52 -12.61
CA ASP A 97 5.35 -16.28 -12.20
C ASP A 97 6.85 -16.33 -12.54
N LEU A 98 7.29 -15.35 -13.34
CA LEU A 98 8.67 -15.12 -13.74
C LEU A 98 9.20 -13.87 -13.02
N PRO A 99 9.99 -14.02 -11.93
CA PRO A 99 10.53 -12.89 -11.20
C PRO A 99 11.62 -12.17 -12.01
N GLY A 100 11.65 -10.83 -11.97
CA GLY A 100 12.64 -10.02 -12.68
C GLY A 100 12.55 -10.06 -14.21
N VAL A 101 11.44 -10.53 -14.76
CA VAL A 101 11.18 -10.58 -16.21
C VAL A 101 10.22 -9.47 -16.63
N THR A 102 10.54 -8.80 -17.73
CA THR A 102 9.69 -7.80 -18.40
C THR A 102 9.17 -8.34 -19.74
N SER A 103 7.90 -8.07 -20.09
CA SER A 103 7.29 -8.62 -21.31
C SER A 103 7.43 -7.65 -22.49
N GLN A 104 8.12 -8.08 -23.56
CA GLN A 104 8.22 -7.35 -24.84
C GLN A 104 7.48 -8.07 -26.00
N LEU A 105 6.53 -8.96 -25.67
CA LEU A 105 5.67 -9.63 -26.63
C LEU A 105 4.79 -8.64 -27.41
N ALA A 106 4.63 -8.88 -28.72
CA ALA A 106 3.77 -8.07 -29.58
C ALA A 106 2.28 -8.15 -29.20
N THR A 107 1.83 -9.29 -28.66
CA THR A 107 0.46 -9.49 -28.18
C THR A 107 0.46 -10.04 -26.75
N LYS A 108 -0.40 -9.46 -25.89
CA LYS A 108 -0.52 -9.86 -24.47
C LYS A 108 -1.39 -11.10 -24.26
N SER A 109 -2.17 -11.50 -25.26
CA SER A 109 -3.02 -12.70 -25.25
C SER A 109 -2.93 -13.40 -26.59
N ARG A 110 -2.89 -14.73 -26.57
CA ARG A 110 -2.89 -15.58 -27.77
C ARG A 110 -3.81 -16.78 -27.56
N ASP A 111 -4.70 -17.02 -28.50
CA ASP A 111 -5.52 -18.23 -28.50
C ASP A 111 -4.71 -19.42 -29.01
N LEU A 112 -4.79 -20.54 -28.29
CA LEU A 112 -3.99 -21.75 -28.55
C LEU A 112 -4.75 -22.77 -29.41
N GLY A 113 -6.09 -22.69 -29.41
CA GLY A 113 -7.00 -23.31 -30.40
C GLY A 113 -6.96 -24.83 -30.57
N THR A 114 -6.06 -25.54 -29.89
CA THR A 114 -5.77 -26.97 -30.08
C THR A 114 -5.52 -27.61 -28.71
N GLY A 115 -6.14 -28.77 -28.46
CA GLY A 115 -6.02 -29.53 -27.20
C GLY A 115 -6.71 -28.90 -25.98
N ASN A 116 -6.26 -29.27 -24.78
CA ASN A 116 -6.85 -28.84 -23.52
C ASN A 116 -6.60 -27.35 -23.15
N ALA A 117 -5.59 -26.69 -23.75
CA ALA A 117 -5.32 -25.27 -23.50
C ALA A 117 -6.05 -24.36 -24.48
N ARG A 118 -6.80 -23.38 -23.96
CA ARG A 118 -7.65 -22.46 -24.74
C ARG A 118 -6.92 -21.19 -25.14
N SER A 119 -6.30 -20.53 -24.19
CA SER A 119 -5.57 -19.28 -24.42
C SER A 119 -4.44 -19.08 -23.41
N VAL A 120 -3.46 -18.27 -23.78
CA VAL A 120 -2.37 -17.83 -22.91
C VAL A 120 -2.37 -16.32 -22.82
N VAL A 121 -2.31 -15.79 -21.60
CA VAL A 121 -2.31 -14.35 -21.28
C VAL A 121 -1.07 -14.02 -20.49
N VAL A 122 -0.34 -12.99 -20.90
CA VAL A 122 0.86 -12.50 -20.22
C VAL A 122 0.56 -11.17 -19.55
N VAL A 123 0.69 -11.11 -18.23
CA VAL A 123 0.42 -9.94 -17.40
C VAL A 123 1.70 -9.52 -16.70
N GLN A 124 2.08 -8.25 -16.81
CA GLN A 124 3.27 -7.71 -16.18
C GLN A 124 2.91 -6.91 -14.92
N ALA A 125 3.60 -7.17 -13.81
CA ALA A 125 3.57 -6.42 -12.57
C ALA A 125 4.98 -5.91 -12.21
N GLN A 126 5.11 -4.95 -11.28
CA GLN A 126 6.34 -4.18 -11.02
C GLN A 126 7.62 -5.01 -10.81
N ASP A 127 7.54 -6.27 -10.34
CA ASP A 127 8.70 -7.13 -10.07
C ASP A 127 8.60 -8.54 -10.70
N ARG A 128 7.56 -8.80 -11.51
CA ARG A 128 7.33 -10.13 -12.10
C ARG A 128 6.42 -10.10 -13.34
N THR A 129 6.66 -11.01 -14.27
CA THR A 129 5.74 -11.31 -15.37
C THR A 129 4.99 -12.61 -15.06
N ARG A 130 3.66 -12.58 -15.11
CA ARG A 130 2.78 -13.73 -14.90
C ARG A 130 2.21 -14.22 -16.22
N VAL A 131 2.44 -15.49 -16.54
CA VAL A 131 1.90 -16.17 -17.73
C VAL A 131 0.75 -17.06 -17.28
N ILE A 132 -0.47 -16.78 -17.75
CA ILE A 132 -1.70 -17.48 -17.38
C ILE A 132 -2.18 -18.29 -18.58
N ILE A 133 -2.23 -19.60 -18.45
CA ILE A 133 -2.78 -20.52 -19.44
C ILE A 133 -4.18 -20.93 -18.98
N ASN A 134 -5.21 -20.57 -19.76
CA ASN A 134 -6.58 -21.01 -19.53
C ASN A 134 -6.78 -22.41 -20.13
N LEU A 135 -7.32 -23.33 -19.34
CA LEU A 135 -7.55 -24.72 -19.74
C LEU A 135 -9.05 -25.04 -19.75
N THR A 136 -9.43 -26.09 -20.48
CA THR A 136 -10.80 -26.64 -20.45
C THR A 136 -10.98 -27.54 -19.23
N THR A 137 -9.97 -28.36 -18.92
CA THR A 137 -9.90 -29.24 -17.74
C THR A 137 -8.53 -29.10 -17.10
N LEU A 138 -8.41 -29.25 -15.79
CA LEU A 138 -7.10 -29.11 -15.15
C LEU A 138 -6.19 -30.29 -15.55
N SER A 139 -5.00 -30.01 -16.08
CA SER A 139 -4.01 -31.02 -16.50
C SER A 139 -2.64 -30.78 -15.85
N PRO A 140 -1.85 -31.84 -15.59
CA PRO A 140 -0.50 -31.69 -15.07
C PRO A 140 0.41 -30.96 -16.08
N TYR A 141 1.40 -30.24 -15.57
CA TYR A 141 2.40 -29.55 -16.39
C TYR A 141 3.82 -29.75 -15.83
N SER A 142 4.81 -29.59 -16.69
CA SER A 142 6.22 -29.43 -16.31
C SER A 142 6.80 -28.19 -16.96
N SER A 143 7.81 -27.62 -16.31
CA SER A 143 8.58 -26.51 -16.85
C SER A 143 10.06 -26.84 -16.80
N ARG A 144 10.79 -26.58 -17.89
CA ARG A 144 12.26 -26.70 -17.95
C ARG A 144 12.86 -25.43 -18.52
N VAL A 145 13.93 -24.95 -17.91
CA VAL A 145 14.73 -23.83 -18.43
C VAL A 145 15.92 -24.41 -19.18
N ASP A 146 16.16 -23.92 -20.39
CA ASP A 146 17.29 -24.28 -21.25
C ASP A 146 17.90 -22.99 -21.83
N GLY A 147 18.98 -22.53 -21.21
CA GLY A 147 19.63 -21.26 -21.51
C GLY A 147 18.66 -20.07 -21.40
N ASN A 148 18.41 -19.42 -22.53
CA ASN A 148 17.50 -18.28 -22.65
C ASN A 148 16.06 -18.70 -23.00
N ASN A 149 15.71 -19.98 -22.92
CA ASN A 149 14.36 -20.47 -23.24
C ASN A 149 13.73 -21.16 -22.04
N LEU A 150 12.44 -20.94 -21.84
CA LEU A 150 11.60 -21.71 -20.91
C LEU A 150 10.60 -22.53 -21.71
N PHE A 151 10.61 -23.84 -21.51
CA PHE A 151 9.65 -24.76 -22.09
C PHE A 151 8.64 -25.19 -21.04
N VAL A 152 7.34 -25.11 -21.36
CA VAL A 152 6.23 -25.52 -20.50
C VAL A 152 5.43 -26.57 -21.25
N VAL A 153 5.41 -27.81 -20.75
CA VAL A 153 4.65 -28.91 -21.36
C VAL A 153 3.43 -29.19 -20.50
N ILE A 154 2.24 -29.19 -21.12
CA ILE A 154 0.94 -29.40 -20.48
C ILE A 154 0.29 -30.66 -21.05
N GLY A 155 -0.13 -31.59 -20.18
CA GLY A 155 -0.80 -32.85 -20.55
C GLY A 155 -0.21 -34.10 -19.87
N GLN A 156 -0.76 -35.29 -20.13
CA GLN A 156 -0.38 -36.53 -19.45
C GLN A 156 1.12 -36.88 -19.66
N GLY A 157 1.85 -37.12 -18.56
CA GLY A 157 3.25 -37.59 -18.57
C GLY A 157 4.33 -36.56 -18.20
N ALA A 158 3.96 -35.34 -17.79
CA ALA A 158 4.89 -34.25 -17.46
C ALA A 158 5.59 -34.38 -16.07
N GLY A 159 5.91 -35.59 -15.59
CA GLY A 159 6.46 -35.80 -14.24
C GLY A 159 7.78 -36.56 -14.22
N ALA A 160 8.91 -35.90 -14.49
CA ALA A 160 10.25 -36.31 -14.03
C ALA A 160 11.34 -35.29 -14.48
N ALA A 161 12.01 -34.60 -13.54
CA ALA A 161 13.47 -34.34 -13.53
C ALA A 161 13.92 -33.26 -12.49
N GLN A 162 14.62 -33.75 -11.46
CA GLN A 162 15.82 -33.22 -10.75
C GLN A 162 15.91 -31.75 -10.26
N ALA A 163 16.03 -31.61 -8.94
CA ALA A 163 16.68 -30.49 -8.25
C ALA A 163 18.05 -30.94 -7.71
N SER A 164 19.13 -30.33 -8.18
CA SER A 164 20.49 -30.42 -7.64
C SER A 164 20.78 -29.18 -6.78
N GLN A 165 21.24 -29.41 -5.55
CA GLN A 165 21.73 -28.37 -4.65
C GLN A 165 23.22 -28.08 -4.94
N PRO A 166 23.67 -26.83 -4.77
CA PRO A 166 25.06 -26.53 -4.46
C PRO A 166 25.23 -26.22 -2.96
N THR A 167 26.21 -26.89 -2.37
CA THR A 167 26.90 -26.55 -1.13
C THR A 167 27.72 -25.26 -1.27
N THR A 168 27.84 -24.47 -0.21
CA THR A 168 29.08 -23.75 0.16
C THR A 168 29.02 -23.31 1.63
N ALA A 169 30.20 -23.24 2.23
CA ALA A 169 30.46 -23.22 3.66
C ALA A 169 31.17 -21.94 4.13
N MET A 170 31.14 -21.72 5.47
CA MET A 170 32.01 -20.91 6.34
C MET A 170 32.03 -19.38 6.16
N GLY A 171 32.09 -18.51 7.18
CA GLY A 171 32.16 -18.56 8.65
C GLY A 171 31.81 -17.14 9.18
N ALA A 172 31.42 -16.89 10.44
CA ALA A 172 32.23 -16.86 11.67
C ALA A 172 31.26 -16.61 12.85
N GLN A 173 31.21 -17.45 13.88
CA GLN A 173 32.06 -17.51 15.08
C GLN A 173 31.46 -16.77 16.30
N ARG A 174 30.99 -17.55 17.28
CA ARG A 174 30.92 -17.16 18.70
C ARG A 174 31.31 -18.36 19.58
N VAL A 175 32.22 -18.11 20.51
CA VAL A 175 32.55 -18.84 21.74
C VAL A 175 32.47 -17.74 22.82
N ALA A 176 31.89 -17.85 24.02
CA ALA A 176 31.38 -18.92 24.88
C ALA A 176 30.33 -18.35 25.86
N VAL A 177 29.59 -19.22 26.56
CA VAL A 177 29.40 -19.31 28.05
C VAL A 177 28.32 -20.40 28.33
N PRO A 178 28.41 -21.18 29.45
CA PRO A 178 27.90 -22.56 29.56
C PRO A 178 26.60 -22.68 30.43
N PRO A 179 26.08 -23.89 30.77
CA PRO A 179 24.68 -24.29 30.55
C PRO A 179 23.74 -24.03 31.78
N PRO A 180 22.39 -24.14 31.63
CA PRO A 180 21.75 -25.44 31.91
C PRO A 180 20.47 -25.78 31.09
N THR A 181 20.30 -27.09 30.87
CA THR A 181 19.05 -27.89 30.71
C THR A 181 18.13 -27.75 29.46
N PRO A 182 17.49 -28.87 29.03
CA PRO A 182 17.10 -29.11 27.64
C PRO A 182 15.66 -28.72 27.32
N ALA A 183 15.45 -28.06 26.18
CA ALA A 183 14.13 -27.84 25.58
C ALA A 183 13.95 -28.76 24.35
N SER A 184 13.06 -29.74 24.53
CA SER A 184 12.13 -30.37 23.58
C SER A 184 12.59 -30.62 22.14
N ALA A 185 12.84 -31.89 21.84
CA ALA A 185 13.06 -32.42 20.50
C ALA A 185 11.85 -32.17 19.57
N LYS A 186 12.11 -31.72 18.34
CA LYS A 186 11.15 -31.83 17.23
C LYS A 186 10.90 -33.33 16.97
N PRO A 187 9.64 -33.82 16.93
CA PRO A 187 9.38 -35.22 16.63
C PRO A 187 9.82 -35.57 15.21
N PHE A 188 10.76 -36.50 15.11
CA PHE A 188 11.14 -37.14 13.85
C PHE A 188 10.03 -38.10 13.43
N ILE A 189 9.32 -37.80 12.34
CA ILE A 189 8.37 -38.72 11.71
C ILE A 189 9.09 -39.37 10.52
N PRO A 190 9.19 -40.71 10.44
CA PRO A 190 9.85 -41.39 9.33
C PRO A 190 9.17 -41.08 7.99
N ALA A 191 9.98 -40.90 6.94
CA ALA A 191 9.49 -40.61 5.60
C ALA A 191 8.62 -41.77 5.06
N GLY A 192 7.32 -41.49 4.84
CA GLY A 192 6.34 -42.46 4.32
C GLY A 192 5.02 -42.52 5.10
N VAL A 193 4.98 -41.98 6.33
CA VAL A 193 3.78 -42.02 7.18
C VAL A 193 2.88 -40.79 6.95
N LYS A 194 1.58 -41.02 6.76
CA LYS A 194 0.56 -39.97 6.70
C LYS A 194 0.41 -39.35 8.10
N ALA A 195 0.69 -38.06 8.23
CA ALA A 195 0.66 -37.37 9.52
C ALA A 195 0.26 -35.90 9.39
N ILE A 196 -0.30 -35.34 10.45
CA ILE A 196 -0.52 -33.90 10.58
C ILE A 196 0.75 -33.29 11.18
N ARG A 197 1.33 -32.32 10.46
CA ARG A 197 2.57 -31.64 10.84
C ARG A 197 2.33 -30.43 11.72
N ASN A 198 1.23 -29.72 11.52
CA ASN A 198 0.87 -28.53 12.28
C ASN A 198 -0.62 -28.23 12.18
N VAL A 199 -1.17 -27.58 13.20
CA VAL A 199 -2.52 -27.00 13.20
C VAL A 199 -2.39 -25.58 13.73
N ASP A 200 -2.72 -24.61 12.89
CA ASP A 200 -2.59 -23.18 13.16
C ASP A 200 -3.93 -22.47 12.96
N PHE A 201 -4.07 -21.28 13.55
CA PHE A 201 -5.26 -20.44 13.42
C PHE A 201 -4.89 -19.02 13.02
N GLN A 202 -5.56 -18.49 12.00
CA GLN A 202 -5.30 -17.15 11.47
C GLN A 202 -6.61 -16.41 11.25
N ARG A 203 -6.64 -15.12 11.59
CA ARG A 203 -7.75 -14.22 11.24
C ARG A 203 -7.58 -13.75 9.79
N GLY A 204 -8.62 -13.93 8.98
CA GLY A 204 -8.69 -13.39 7.62
C GLY A 204 -9.04 -11.90 7.57
N GLU A 205 -8.85 -11.29 6.41
CA GLU A 205 -9.01 -9.83 6.22
C GLU A 205 -10.47 -9.37 6.38
N LEU A 206 -11.45 -10.24 6.11
CA LEU A 206 -12.88 -9.94 6.24
C LEU A 206 -13.48 -10.45 7.56
N GLY A 207 -12.63 -10.84 8.52
CA GLY A 207 -13.06 -11.32 9.84
C GLY A 207 -13.39 -12.81 9.92
N GLU A 208 -13.12 -13.59 8.87
CA GLU A 208 -13.19 -15.04 8.88
C GLU A 208 -12.11 -15.68 9.77
N GLY A 209 -12.43 -16.81 10.39
CA GLY A 209 -11.47 -17.64 11.11
C GLY A 209 -10.94 -18.75 10.21
N ASN A 210 -9.65 -18.70 9.88
CA ASN A 210 -8.97 -19.68 9.04
C ASN A 210 -8.22 -20.69 9.92
N VAL A 211 -8.66 -21.95 9.90
CA VAL A 211 -7.96 -23.07 10.52
C VAL A 211 -7.06 -23.70 9.47
N VAL A 212 -5.74 -23.61 9.66
CA VAL A 212 -4.72 -24.03 8.70
C VAL A 212 -4.04 -25.30 9.21
N ILE A 213 -4.17 -26.39 8.47
CA ILE A 213 -3.68 -27.72 8.85
C ILE A 213 -2.60 -28.12 7.85
N ASP A 214 -1.36 -28.25 8.34
CA ASP A 214 -0.26 -28.74 7.53
C ASP A 214 -0.23 -30.29 7.59
N LEU A 215 -0.33 -30.91 6.43
CA LEU A 215 -0.36 -32.35 6.18
C LEU A 215 1.00 -32.83 5.68
N SER A 216 1.33 -34.10 5.90
CA SER A 216 2.59 -34.67 5.43
C SER A 216 2.64 -34.95 3.92
N ASN A 217 1.47 -35.07 3.27
CA ASN A 217 1.33 -35.39 1.85
C ASN A 217 -0.02 -34.84 1.30
N PRO A 218 -0.08 -34.34 0.05
CA PRO A 218 -1.33 -33.85 -0.56
C PRO A 218 -2.41 -34.92 -0.74
N SER A 219 -2.06 -36.21 -0.76
CA SER A 219 -3.01 -37.32 -0.94
C SER A 219 -3.78 -37.72 0.33
N ILE A 220 -3.67 -36.94 1.42
CA ILE A 220 -4.50 -37.11 2.61
C ILE A 220 -5.82 -36.37 2.38
N ALA A 221 -6.92 -37.11 2.24
CA ALA A 221 -8.25 -36.53 2.02
C ALA A 221 -8.99 -36.35 3.38
N PRO A 222 -9.49 -35.15 3.69
CA PRO A 222 -10.33 -34.92 4.87
C PRO A 222 -11.78 -35.36 4.63
N ASP A 223 -12.41 -35.95 5.65
CA ASP A 223 -13.86 -36.09 5.76
C ASP A 223 -14.38 -34.97 6.66
N ILE A 224 -15.21 -34.07 6.14
CA ILE A 224 -15.66 -32.86 6.83
C ILE A 224 -17.16 -32.97 7.06
N GLN A 225 -17.57 -32.97 8.32
CA GLN A 225 -18.96 -33.08 8.73
C GLN A 225 -19.34 -31.97 9.70
N GLU A 226 -20.50 -31.36 9.48
CA GLU A 226 -21.11 -30.45 10.45
C GLU A 226 -22.04 -31.26 11.37
N GLN A 227 -21.72 -31.32 12.66
CA GLN A 227 -22.52 -32.03 13.66
C GLN A 227 -22.74 -31.15 14.88
N GLY A 228 -24.01 -30.81 15.16
CA GLY A 228 -24.38 -30.04 16.35
C GLY A 228 -23.78 -28.64 16.41
N GLY A 229 -23.68 -27.95 15.27
CA GLY A 229 -23.09 -26.60 15.16
C GLY A 229 -21.56 -26.57 15.28
N LYS A 230 -20.90 -27.73 15.20
CA LYS A 230 -19.44 -27.87 15.19
C LYS A 230 -18.99 -28.50 13.88
N ILE A 231 -17.81 -28.12 13.42
CA ILE A 231 -17.19 -28.71 12.22
C ILE A 231 -16.20 -29.76 12.69
N ARG A 232 -16.46 -31.03 12.36
CA ARG A 232 -15.55 -32.14 12.60
C ARG A 232 -14.84 -32.48 11.30
N VAL A 233 -13.50 -32.45 11.35
CA VAL A 233 -12.63 -32.80 10.23
C VAL A 233 -11.81 -34.02 10.60
N ASP A 234 -12.00 -35.06 9.81
CA ASP A 234 -11.60 -36.41 10.11
C ASP A 234 -10.62 -36.93 9.06
N PHE A 235 -9.47 -37.42 9.50
CA PHE A 235 -8.41 -37.93 8.64
C PHE A 235 -8.17 -39.41 8.90
N ALA A 236 -8.52 -40.25 7.93
CA ALA A 236 -8.30 -41.69 8.01
C ALA A 236 -6.81 -42.05 7.87
N LYS A 237 -6.33 -43.03 8.65
CA LYS A 237 -4.95 -43.55 8.59
C LYS A 237 -3.89 -42.46 8.69
N THR A 238 -4.14 -41.47 9.55
CA THR A 238 -3.29 -40.28 9.69
C THR A 238 -2.91 -40.09 11.14
N GLN A 239 -1.60 -40.05 11.40
CA GLN A 239 -1.07 -39.88 12.75
C GLN A 239 -1.08 -38.40 13.16
N LEU A 240 -1.55 -38.12 14.38
CA LEU A 240 -1.43 -36.81 15.02
C LEU A 240 -0.36 -36.89 16.11
N PRO A 241 0.79 -36.21 15.95
CA PRO A 241 1.82 -36.13 16.97
C PRO A 241 1.28 -35.64 18.31
N GLU A 242 1.79 -36.20 19.41
CA GLU A 242 1.39 -35.85 20.78
C GLU A 242 1.43 -34.35 21.11
N PRO A 243 2.42 -33.56 20.65
CA PRO A 243 2.45 -32.11 20.90
C PRO A 243 1.28 -31.34 20.26
N LEU A 244 0.65 -31.90 19.22
CA LEU A 244 -0.45 -31.26 18.50
C LEU A 244 -1.82 -31.67 19.04
N ARG A 245 -1.89 -32.58 20.02
CA ARG A 245 -3.13 -32.96 20.71
C ARG A 245 -3.55 -31.93 21.76
N VAL A 246 -3.77 -30.70 21.31
CA VAL A 246 -4.10 -29.56 22.16
C VAL A 246 -5.42 -28.93 21.75
N ARG A 247 -6.04 -28.19 22.68
CA ARG A 247 -7.19 -27.33 22.44
C ARG A 247 -6.70 -25.89 22.37
N LEU A 248 -6.78 -25.29 21.19
CA LEU A 248 -6.49 -23.88 20.95
C LEU A 248 -7.73 -23.05 21.30
N ASP A 249 -7.55 -22.03 22.15
CA ASP A 249 -8.54 -20.98 22.39
C ASP A 249 -8.20 -19.80 21.47
N VAL A 250 -9.15 -19.41 20.61
CA VAL A 250 -8.94 -18.40 19.57
C VAL A 250 -9.93 -17.24 19.68
N LYS A 251 -10.58 -17.08 20.84
CA LYS A 251 -11.57 -16.01 21.08
C LYS A 251 -11.00 -14.60 20.92
N ASP A 252 -9.72 -14.40 21.24
CA ASP A 252 -9.06 -13.09 21.18
C ASP A 252 -8.89 -12.55 19.75
N PHE A 253 -9.07 -13.41 18.73
CA PHE A 253 -8.89 -13.05 17.33
C PHE A 253 -10.13 -12.41 16.69
N ALA A 254 -11.21 -12.17 17.44
CA ALA A 254 -12.43 -11.53 16.94
C ALA A 254 -13.01 -12.19 15.67
N THR A 255 -12.97 -13.52 15.65
CA THR A 255 -13.50 -14.39 14.58
C THR A 255 -14.70 -15.20 15.09
N PRO A 256 -15.54 -15.78 14.22
CA PRO A 256 -16.64 -16.64 14.66
C PRO A 256 -16.19 -17.95 15.33
N VAL A 257 -14.93 -18.37 15.15
CA VAL A 257 -14.38 -19.59 15.80
C VAL A 257 -13.97 -19.28 17.24
N GLN A 258 -14.37 -20.11 18.20
CA GLN A 258 -13.97 -19.99 19.60
C GLN A 258 -12.87 -20.98 20.00
N PHE A 259 -13.00 -22.24 19.57
CA PHE A 259 -12.04 -23.29 19.91
C PHE A 259 -11.71 -24.18 18.72
N VAL A 260 -10.45 -24.62 18.66
CA VAL A 260 -9.99 -25.65 17.73
C VAL A 260 -9.32 -26.74 18.55
N SER A 261 -9.82 -27.97 18.48
CA SER A 261 -9.27 -29.09 19.24
C SER A 261 -8.85 -30.21 18.31
N ALA A 262 -7.61 -30.66 18.44
CA ALA A 262 -7.08 -31.78 17.68
C ALA A 262 -6.94 -32.99 18.61
N SER A 263 -7.50 -34.12 18.19
CA SER A 263 -7.51 -35.38 18.94
C SER A 263 -7.22 -36.54 18.01
N ALA A 264 -6.71 -37.64 18.55
CA ALA A 264 -6.51 -38.88 17.81
C ALA A 264 -7.27 -40.01 18.51
N THR A 265 -8.05 -40.77 17.74
CA THR A 265 -8.77 -41.95 18.23
C THR A 265 -8.43 -43.13 17.32
N GLY A 266 -7.67 -44.09 17.82
CA GLY A 266 -7.16 -45.20 17.01
C GLY A 266 -6.22 -44.70 15.90
N ASP A 267 -6.49 -45.11 14.65
CA ASP A 267 -5.71 -44.71 13.45
C ASP A 267 -6.32 -43.49 12.72
N LYS A 268 -7.14 -42.70 13.43
CA LYS A 268 -7.85 -41.53 12.91
C LYS A 268 -7.45 -40.28 13.68
N ALA A 269 -7.07 -39.23 12.98
CA ALA A 269 -6.92 -37.89 13.54
C ALA A 269 -8.19 -37.08 13.28
N SER A 270 -8.69 -36.40 14.30
CA SER A 270 -9.93 -35.63 14.27
C SER A 270 -9.67 -34.22 14.80
N ILE A 271 -9.98 -33.22 13.99
CA ILE A 271 -9.95 -31.79 14.35
C ILE A 271 -11.39 -31.31 14.49
N LEU A 272 -11.75 -30.84 15.67
CA LEU A 272 -13.06 -30.29 16.00
C LEU A 272 -12.96 -28.77 16.16
N ILE A 273 -13.69 -28.05 15.33
CA ILE A 273 -13.78 -26.59 15.31
C ILE A 273 -15.13 -26.19 15.92
N GLU A 274 -15.11 -25.34 16.94
CA GLU A 274 -16.29 -24.86 17.67
C GLU A 274 -16.52 -23.38 17.34
N PRO A 275 -17.36 -23.07 16.33
CA PRO A 275 -17.79 -21.71 16.05
C PRO A 275 -18.93 -21.26 16.98
N SER A 276 -19.16 -19.95 17.03
CA SER A 276 -20.27 -19.33 17.74
C SER A 276 -21.18 -18.53 16.81
N GLY A 277 -22.48 -18.65 17.04
CA GLY A 277 -23.50 -18.06 16.17
C GLY A 277 -23.73 -18.87 14.90
N ALA A 278 -24.46 -18.30 13.95
CA ALA A 278 -24.64 -18.88 12.64
C ALA A 278 -23.41 -18.60 11.76
N PHE A 279 -22.92 -19.63 11.07
CA PHE A 279 -21.71 -19.54 10.27
C PHE A 279 -21.89 -20.23 8.92
N ASP A 280 -20.99 -19.90 8.00
CA ASP A 280 -20.74 -20.67 6.79
C ASP A 280 -19.28 -21.11 6.81
N TYR A 281 -18.98 -22.26 6.21
CA TYR A 281 -17.60 -22.70 6.09
C TYR A 281 -17.25 -23.14 4.67
N SER A 282 -16.00 -22.92 4.29
CA SER A 282 -15.41 -23.44 3.06
C SER A 282 -14.10 -24.14 3.38
N ALA A 283 -13.79 -25.21 2.66
CA ALA A 283 -12.56 -25.96 2.84
C ALA A 283 -11.82 -26.07 1.51
N PHE A 284 -10.54 -25.75 1.51
CA PHE A 284 -9.67 -25.87 0.34
C PHE A 284 -8.32 -26.44 0.73
N GLN A 285 -7.79 -27.35 -0.08
CA GLN A 285 -6.49 -27.97 0.14
C GLN A 285 -5.53 -27.55 -0.98
N THR A 286 -4.41 -26.95 -0.60
CA THR A 286 -3.33 -26.55 -1.49
C THR A 286 -2.08 -27.31 -1.10
N GLU A 287 -1.64 -28.23 -1.95
CA GLU A 287 -0.52 -29.13 -1.67
C GLU A 287 -0.67 -29.85 -0.32
N ASN A 288 0.23 -29.55 0.62
CA ASN A 288 0.28 -30.09 1.97
C ASN A 288 -0.51 -29.26 2.98
N LYS A 289 -1.33 -28.29 2.57
CA LYS A 289 -2.03 -27.39 3.48
C LYS A 289 -3.52 -27.44 3.25
N LEU A 290 -4.30 -27.84 4.26
CA LEU A 290 -5.75 -27.75 4.27
C LEU A 290 -6.17 -26.52 5.07
N THR A 291 -6.90 -25.60 4.44
CA THR A 291 -7.45 -24.43 5.12
C THR A 291 -8.97 -24.55 5.19
N ILE A 292 -9.52 -24.39 6.39
CA ILE A 292 -10.95 -24.32 6.63
C ILE A 292 -11.26 -22.89 7.05
N SER A 293 -11.99 -22.19 6.21
CA SER A 293 -12.37 -20.79 6.42
C SER A 293 -13.81 -20.72 6.93
N VAL A 294 -13.99 -20.15 8.12
CA VAL A 294 -15.30 -20.01 8.78
C VAL A 294 -15.68 -18.54 8.85
N ARG A 295 -16.80 -18.16 8.23
CA ARG A 295 -17.32 -16.79 8.20
C ARG A 295 -18.65 -16.68 8.95
N PRO A 296 -18.94 -15.55 9.63
CA PRO A 296 -20.24 -15.33 10.23
C PRO A 296 -21.30 -15.11 9.15
N LEU A 297 -22.52 -15.64 9.36
CA LEU A 297 -23.65 -15.36 8.48
C LEU A 297 -24.27 -14.00 8.85
N THR A 298 -24.54 -13.15 7.86
CA THR A 298 -25.26 -11.88 8.08
C THR A 298 -26.76 -12.14 8.27
N ASN A 299 -27.49 -11.19 8.87
CA ASN A 299 -28.95 -11.30 9.01
C ASN A 299 -29.65 -11.41 7.64
N GLU A 300 -29.15 -10.72 6.61
CA GLU A 300 -29.68 -10.84 5.24
C GLU A 300 -29.44 -12.23 4.64
N ASP A 301 -28.31 -12.88 4.93
CA ASP A 301 -28.03 -14.25 4.49
C ASP A 301 -28.84 -15.30 5.27
N LEU A 302 -29.13 -15.02 6.55
CA LEU A 302 -30.08 -15.80 7.36
C LEU A 302 -31.50 -15.65 6.85
N ASP A 303 -31.91 -14.44 6.47
CA ASP A 303 -33.23 -14.14 5.88
C ASP A 303 -33.35 -14.76 4.49
N ARG A 304 -32.29 -14.81 3.69
CA ARG A 304 -32.26 -15.55 2.41
C ARG A 304 -32.35 -17.06 2.62
N ARG A 305 -31.61 -17.64 3.56
CA ARG A 305 -31.72 -19.07 3.90
C ARG A 305 -33.07 -19.42 4.53
N ALA A 306 -33.67 -18.49 5.28
CA ALA A 306 -35.02 -18.60 5.84
C ALA A 306 -36.10 -18.40 4.77
N ALA A 307 -35.87 -17.57 3.75
CA ALA A 307 -36.74 -17.40 2.60
C ALA A 307 -36.73 -18.63 1.67
N ASP A 308 -35.59 -19.31 1.55
CA ASP A 308 -35.45 -20.55 0.76
C ASP A 308 -36.11 -21.78 1.43
N LYS A 309 -36.46 -21.70 2.72
CA LYS A 309 -37.16 -22.77 3.43
C LYS A 309 -38.53 -22.28 3.91
N PRO A 310 -39.65 -22.66 3.25
CA PRO A 310 -40.97 -22.25 3.71
C PRO A 310 -41.18 -22.72 5.16
N VAL A 311 -41.25 -21.78 6.09
CA VAL A 311 -41.57 -22.05 7.49
C VAL A 311 -43.08 -22.23 7.60
N TYR A 312 -43.51 -23.48 7.77
CA TYR A 312 -44.91 -23.81 7.98
C TYR A 312 -45.30 -23.54 9.43
N THR A 313 -46.24 -22.62 9.64
CA THR A 313 -46.65 -22.10 10.96
C THR A 313 -48.11 -22.39 11.28
N GLY A 314 -48.82 -23.07 10.38
CA GLY A 314 -50.24 -23.38 10.53
C GLY A 314 -50.53 -24.32 11.69
N GLU A 315 -51.75 -24.20 12.24
CA GLU A 315 -52.31 -25.17 13.18
C GLU A 315 -52.23 -26.59 12.61
N LYS A 316 -51.90 -27.55 13.47
CA LYS A 316 -51.62 -28.93 13.06
C LYS A 316 -52.92 -29.69 12.84
N LEU A 317 -53.00 -30.35 11.69
CA LEU A 317 -54.14 -31.13 11.24
C LEU A 317 -53.71 -32.57 10.98
N SER A 318 -54.63 -33.51 11.21
CA SER A 318 -54.46 -34.91 10.84
C SER A 318 -55.62 -35.33 9.95
N LEU A 319 -55.32 -35.76 8.73
CA LEU A 319 -56.29 -36.16 7.70
C LEU A 319 -55.93 -37.54 7.18
N ASN A 320 -56.93 -38.38 6.89
CA ASN A 320 -56.70 -39.67 6.24
C ASN A 320 -57.80 -39.91 5.22
N PHE A 321 -57.47 -39.75 3.95
CA PHE A 321 -58.40 -39.93 2.85
C PHE A 321 -57.80 -40.80 1.77
N GLN A 322 -58.65 -41.65 1.22
CA GLN A 322 -58.35 -42.50 0.07
C GLN A 322 -59.26 -42.06 -1.07
N ASP A 323 -58.65 -41.67 -2.19
CA ASP A 323 -59.34 -41.23 -3.41
C ASP A 323 -60.43 -40.15 -3.21
N ILE A 324 -60.07 -39.06 -2.53
CA ILE A 324 -60.95 -37.90 -2.32
C ILE A 324 -60.72 -36.84 -3.40
N ASP A 325 -61.78 -36.16 -3.84
CA ASP A 325 -61.66 -35.04 -4.77
C ASP A 325 -60.82 -33.90 -4.15
N VAL A 326 -59.86 -33.37 -4.92
CA VAL A 326 -58.96 -32.29 -4.49
C VAL A 326 -59.72 -31.05 -4.01
N ARG A 327 -60.87 -30.71 -4.62
CA ARG A 327 -61.73 -29.60 -4.19
C ARG A 327 -62.28 -29.82 -2.78
N SER A 328 -62.65 -31.06 -2.46
CA SER A 328 -63.17 -31.42 -1.14
C SER A 328 -62.08 -31.32 -0.06
N VAL A 329 -60.84 -31.68 -0.42
CA VAL A 329 -59.68 -31.52 0.48
C VAL A 329 -59.35 -30.04 0.70
N LEU A 330 -59.34 -29.24 -0.37
CA LEU A 330 -59.09 -27.79 -0.27
C LEU A 330 -60.18 -27.10 0.55
N GLN A 331 -61.44 -27.49 0.39
CA GLN A 331 -62.56 -26.97 1.18
C GLN A 331 -62.39 -27.33 2.66
N LEU A 332 -62.04 -28.56 3.00
CA LEU A 332 -61.83 -28.97 4.38
C LEU A 332 -60.68 -28.18 5.05
N ILE A 333 -59.61 -27.92 4.31
CA ILE A 333 -58.50 -27.08 4.79
C ILE A 333 -58.94 -25.62 4.96
N ALA A 334 -59.78 -25.10 4.06
CA ALA A 334 -60.32 -23.75 4.13
C ALA A 334 -61.30 -23.59 5.33
N ASP A 335 -62.17 -24.57 5.54
CA ASP A 335 -63.12 -24.62 6.67
C ASP A 335 -62.38 -24.70 8.01
N PHE A 336 -61.29 -25.49 8.08
CA PHE A 336 -60.44 -25.56 9.27
C PHE A 336 -59.74 -24.23 9.58
N THR A 337 -59.41 -23.44 8.56
CA THR A 337 -58.64 -22.20 8.69
C THR A 337 -59.49 -20.93 8.65
N ASN A 338 -60.82 -21.06 8.56
CA ASN A 338 -61.78 -19.97 8.36
C ASN A 338 -61.45 -19.08 7.13
N LEU A 339 -60.80 -19.63 6.11
CA LEU A 339 -60.50 -18.95 4.86
C LEU A 339 -61.64 -19.18 3.86
N ASN A 340 -62.00 -18.14 3.11
CA ASN A 340 -62.96 -18.30 2.02
C ASN A 340 -62.23 -18.88 0.79
N LEU A 341 -62.62 -20.07 0.33
CA LEU A 341 -62.01 -20.71 -0.84
C LEU A 341 -62.77 -20.39 -2.12
N VAL A 342 -62.06 -19.94 -3.14
CA VAL A 342 -62.55 -19.85 -4.52
C VAL A 342 -61.71 -20.78 -5.39
N ALA A 343 -62.26 -21.93 -5.76
CA ALA A 343 -61.61 -22.90 -6.63
C ALA A 343 -62.14 -22.77 -8.06
N SER A 344 -61.24 -22.73 -9.06
CA SER A 344 -61.62 -22.74 -10.48
C SER A 344 -62.28 -24.07 -10.87
N ASP A 345 -63.17 -24.05 -11.86
CA ASP A 345 -63.88 -25.24 -12.38
C ASP A 345 -62.94 -26.26 -13.04
N THR A 346 -61.73 -25.81 -13.39
CA THR A 346 -60.64 -26.60 -13.96
C THR A 346 -59.85 -27.41 -12.90
N VAL A 347 -60.11 -27.20 -11.61
CA VAL A 347 -59.51 -28.00 -10.53
C VAL A 347 -60.22 -29.35 -10.44
N GLN A 348 -59.61 -30.40 -11.03
CA GLN A 348 -60.16 -31.75 -11.08
C GLN A 348 -59.13 -32.82 -10.66
N GLY A 349 -59.63 -33.95 -10.13
CA GLY A 349 -58.85 -35.16 -9.85
C GLY A 349 -58.92 -35.62 -8.39
N GLY A 350 -58.70 -36.92 -8.17
CA GLY A 350 -58.63 -37.52 -6.85
C GLY A 350 -57.22 -37.48 -6.25
N ILE A 351 -57.10 -37.29 -4.94
CA ILE A 351 -55.85 -37.38 -4.18
C ILE A 351 -56.03 -38.37 -3.03
N THR A 352 -55.03 -39.22 -2.82
CA THR A 352 -54.94 -40.07 -1.63
C THR A 352 -53.89 -39.48 -0.71
N LEU A 353 -54.28 -39.15 0.52
CA LEU A 353 -53.44 -38.41 1.44
C LEU A 353 -53.64 -38.89 2.88
N ARG A 354 -52.53 -39.19 3.55
CA ARG A 354 -52.49 -39.49 4.98
C ARG A 354 -51.53 -38.53 5.67
N LEU A 355 -52.08 -37.56 6.38
CA LEU A 355 -51.36 -36.57 7.18
C LEU A 355 -51.56 -36.87 8.67
N GLN A 356 -50.48 -36.86 9.44
CA GLN A 356 -50.52 -36.97 10.88
C GLN A 356 -49.74 -35.81 11.49
N ASN A 357 -50.44 -34.96 12.25
CA ASN A 357 -49.85 -33.83 12.97
C ASN A 357 -49.06 -32.86 12.07
N VAL A 358 -49.61 -32.56 10.88
CA VAL A 358 -48.97 -31.70 9.87
C VAL A 358 -49.63 -30.31 9.88
N PRO A 359 -48.87 -29.20 9.92
CA PRO A 359 -49.40 -27.84 9.74
C PRO A 359 -50.29 -27.72 8.50
N TRP A 360 -51.43 -27.04 8.59
CA TRP A 360 -52.40 -26.95 7.49
C TRP A 360 -51.83 -26.26 6.24
N ASP A 361 -50.89 -25.32 6.40
CA ASP A 361 -50.22 -24.61 5.31
C ASP A 361 -49.23 -25.50 4.56
N GLN A 362 -48.58 -26.41 5.28
CA GLN A 362 -47.79 -27.51 4.70
C GLN A 362 -48.68 -28.52 3.97
N ALA A 363 -49.83 -28.87 4.57
CA ALA A 363 -50.81 -29.74 3.95
C ALA A 363 -51.35 -29.15 2.64
N LEU A 364 -51.71 -27.86 2.65
CA LEU A 364 -52.19 -27.13 1.49
C LEU A 364 -51.12 -27.08 0.38
N ASP A 365 -49.88 -26.72 0.72
CA ASP A 365 -48.78 -26.67 -0.24
C ASP A 365 -48.50 -28.05 -0.88
N LEU A 366 -48.57 -29.13 -0.10
CA LEU A 366 -48.39 -30.49 -0.60
C LEU A 366 -49.51 -30.88 -1.58
N VAL A 367 -50.76 -30.55 -1.27
CA VAL A 367 -51.92 -30.80 -2.14
C VAL A 367 -51.80 -30.02 -3.45
N LEU A 368 -51.43 -28.73 -3.37
CA LEU A 368 -51.26 -27.87 -4.54
C LEU A 368 -50.12 -28.35 -5.46
N LYS A 369 -48.94 -28.64 -4.91
CA LYS A 369 -47.78 -29.14 -5.67
C LYS A 369 -48.02 -30.48 -6.33
N THR A 370 -48.69 -31.41 -5.64
CA THR A 370 -48.97 -32.76 -6.18
C THR A 370 -49.90 -32.72 -7.39
N LYS A 371 -50.73 -31.67 -7.51
CA LYS A 371 -51.72 -31.51 -8.59
C LYS A 371 -51.42 -30.36 -9.55
N GLY A 372 -50.26 -29.72 -9.43
CA GLY A 372 -49.86 -28.60 -10.31
C GLY A 372 -50.74 -27.36 -10.17
N LEU A 373 -51.33 -27.16 -8.99
CA LEU A 373 -52.18 -26.01 -8.68
C LEU A 373 -51.32 -24.92 -8.01
N ASP A 374 -51.73 -23.66 -8.18
CA ASP A 374 -51.15 -22.53 -7.48
C ASP A 374 -52.25 -21.79 -6.68
N LYS A 375 -51.83 -20.99 -5.70
CA LYS A 375 -52.71 -20.19 -4.85
C LYS A 375 -52.37 -18.70 -4.91
N ARG A 376 -53.39 -17.85 -4.80
CA ARG A 376 -53.25 -16.42 -4.50
C ARG A 376 -54.14 -16.07 -3.32
N LYS A 377 -53.53 -15.45 -2.30
CA LYS A 377 -54.26 -14.98 -1.13
C LYS A 377 -54.52 -13.48 -1.30
N VAL A 378 -55.80 -13.11 -1.38
CA VAL A 378 -56.22 -11.70 -1.39
C VAL A 378 -57.06 -11.48 -0.15
N GLY A 379 -56.46 -10.92 0.89
CA GLY A 379 -57.10 -10.75 2.20
C GLY A 379 -57.50 -12.09 2.83
N ASN A 380 -58.81 -12.28 3.05
CA ASN A 380 -59.41 -13.51 3.61
C ASN A 380 -59.83 -14.55 2.55
N VAL A 381 -59.60 -14.26 1.26
CA VAL A 381 -59.99 -15.13 0.15
C VAL A 381 -58.76 -15.85 -0.39
N LEU A 382 -58.87 -17.18 -0.50
CA LEU A 382 -57.89 -18.06 -1.11
C LEU A 382 -58.38 -18.47 -2.50
N LEU A 383 -57.76 -17.92 -3.54
CA LEU A 383 -57.98 -18.34 -4.91
C LEU A 383 -57.07 -19.53 -5.24
N VAL A 384 -57.65 -20.63 -5.72
CA VAL A 384 -56.91 -21.81 -6.16
C VAL A 384 -57.30 -22.16 -7.60
N ALA A 385 -56.32 -22.25 -8.48
CA ALA A 385 -56.49 -22.64 -9.88
C ALA A 385 -55.22 -23.34 -10.39
N PRO A 386 -55.25 -23.98 -11.57
CA PRO A 386 -54.04 -24.50 -12.20
C PRO A 386 -52.98 -23.41 -12.34
N ALA A 387 -51.71 -23.74 -12.11
CA ALA A 387 -50.61 -22.78 -12.11
C ALA A 387 -50.51 -21.99 -13.43
N ASP A 388 -50.82 -22.63 -14.55
CA ASP A 388 -50.81 -22.02 -15.88
C ASP A 388 -51.88 -20.93 -16.04
N GLU A 389 -53.06 -21.10 -15.44
CA GLU A 389 -54.17 -20.13 -15.52
C GLU A 389 -53.86 -18.87 -14.71
N ILE A 390 -53.29 -19.04 -13.51
CA ILE A 390 -52.84 -17.94 -12.66
C ILE A 390 -51.70 -17.17 -13.35
N ALA A 391 -50.72 -17.88 -13.89
CA ALA A 391 -49.60 -17.26 -14.61
C ALA A 391 -50.07 -16.49 -15.86
N ALA A 392 -51.07 -17.01 -16.58
CA ALA A 392 -51.64 -16.33 -17.74
C ALA A 392 -52.39 -15.04 -17.34
N ARG A 393 -53.22 -15.08 -16.29
CA ARG A 393 -53.94 -13.90 -15.80
C ARG A 393 -52.97 -12.83 -15.29
N GLU A 394 -51.93 -13.22 -14.55
CA GLU A 394 -50.92 -12.30 -14.02
C GLU A 394 -50.09 -11.67 -15.15
N ARG A 395 -49.73 -12.43 -16.18
CA ARG A 395 -49.11 -11.87 -17.39
C ARG A 395 -50.01 -10.85 -18.05
N GLN A 396 -51.30 -11.14 -18.21
CA GLN A 396 -52.25 -10.22 -18.82
C GLN A 396 -52.46 -8.95 -17.97
N GLU A 397 -52.48 -9.07 -16.64
CA GLU A 397 -52.58 -7.93 -15.73
C GLU A 397 -51.32 -7.06 -15.80
N LEU A 398 -50.13 -7.65 -15.79
CA LEU A 398 -48.87 -6.93 -15.96
C LEU A 398 -48.75 -6.30 -17.35
N GLU A 399 -49.22 -6.96 -18.40
CA GLU A 399 -49.29 -6.40 -19.76
C GLU A 399 -50.28 -5.23 -19.83
N SER A 400 -51.44 -5.34 -19.17
CA SER A 400 -52.41 -4.25 -19.09
C SER A 400 -51.83 -3.05 -18.34
N LEU A 401 -51.16 -3.27 -17.21
CA LEU A 401 -50.48 -2.22 -16.47
C LEU A 401 -49.37 -1.56 -17.29
N LYS A 402 -48.61 -2.35 -18.07
CA LYS A 402 -47.62 -1.82 -19.03
C LYS A 402 -48.29 -0.98 -20.12
N GLN A 403 -49.39 -1.46 -20.70
CA GLN A 403 -50.14 -0.71 -21.71
C GLN A 403 -50.71 0.61 -21.15
N ILE A 404 -51.18 0.61 -19.91
CA ILE A 404 -51.65 1.83 -19.23
C ILE A 404 -50.48 2.82 -19.04
N ALA A 405 -49.33 2.32 -18.60
CA ALA A 405 -48.12 3.13 -18.44
C ALA A 405 -47.63 3.68 -19.80
N GLU A 406 -47.64 2.87 -20.86
CA GLU A 406 -47.30 3.30 -22.22
C GLU A 406 -48.31 4.34 -22.73
N LEU A 407 -49.61 4.19 -22.48
CA LEU A 407 -50.63 5.13 -22.97
C LEU A 407 -50.73 6.41 -22.12
N ALA A 408 -49.92 6.57 -21.08
CA ALA A 408 -49.91 7.76 -20.24
C ALA A 408 -49.50 9.02 -21.06
N PRO A 409 -50.18 10.16 -20.84
CA PRO A 409 -49.88 11.40 -21.55
C PRO A 409 -48.55 12.01 -21.11
N LEU A 410 -47.74 12.42 -22.09
CA LEU A 410 -46.48 13.13 -21.86
C LEU A 410 -46.73 14.63 -21.64
N ARG A 411 -45.98 15.23 -20.71
CA ARG A 411 -46.04 16.65 -20.37
C ARG A 411 -44.66 17.27 -20.45
N ARG A 412 -44.61 18.56 -20.76
CA ARG A 412 -43.38 19.35 -20.72
C ARG A 412 -43.33 20.14 -19.41
N GLU A 413 -42.18 20.11 -18.75
CA GLU A 413 -41.90 20.92 -17.57
C GLU A 413 -40.51 21.54 -17.68
N LEU A 414 -40.40 22.78 -17.21
CA LEU A 414 -39.14 23.50 -17.12
C LEU A 414 -38.76 23.60 -15.65
N LEU A 415 -37.58 23.07 -15.30
CA LEU A 415 -37.03 23.10 -13.96
C LEU A 415 -35.76 23.96 -13.93
N GLN A 416 -35.73 24.94 -13.04
CA GLN A 416 -34.56 25.78 -12.80
C GLN A 416 -33.65 25.15 -11.75
N VAL A 417 -32.33 25.15 -12.03
CA VAL A 417 -31.29 24.67 -11.11
C VAL A 417 -30.40 25.85 -10.70
N ASN A 418 -30.11 26.01 -9.41
CA ASN A 418 -29.48 27.23 -8.87
C ASN A 418 -28.00 27.06 -8.55
N TYR A 419 -27.61 25.95 -7.92
CA TYR A 419 -26.27 25.68 -7.41
C TYR A 419 -25.57 24.59 -8.23
N ALA A 420 -26.28 23.52 -8.57
CA ALA A 420 -25.74 22.43 -9.37
C ALA A 420 -25.78 22.74 -10.88
N LYS A 421 -24.98 22.02 -11.67
CA LYS A 421 -25.05 22.08 -13.13
C LYS A 421 -26.24 21.25 -13.63
N ALA A 422 -27.16 21.87 -14.36
CA ALA A 422 -28.32 21.20 -14.95
C ALA A 422 -27.92 20.03 -15.86
N ALA A 423 -26.80 20.16 -16.59
CA ALA A 423 -26.24 19.12 -17.45
C ALA A 423 -25.88 17.84 -16.68
N ASP A 424 -25.34 17.96 -15.47
CA ASP A 424 -24.91 16.80 -14.68
C ASP A 424 -26.10 16.09 -14.05
N ILE A 425 -27.11 16.86 -13.58
CA ILE A 425 -28.37 16.28 -13.09
C ILE A 425 -29.13 15.57 -14.22
N ALA A 426 -29.22 16.17 -15.41
CA ALA A 426 -29.90 15.55 -16.54
C ALA A 426 -29.24 14.24 -16.97
N LYS A 427 -27.90 14.16 -16.98
CA LYS A 427 -27.16 12.91 -17.24
C LYS A 427 -27.40 11.86 -16.16
N LEU A 428 -27.45 12.28 -14.89
CA LEU A 428 -27.71 11.37 -13.78
C LEU A 428 -29.14 10.82 -13.82
N PHE A 429 -30.11 11.67 -14.17
CA PHE A 429 -31.48 11.23 -14.38
C PHE A 429 -31.57 10.22 -15.54
N GLN A 430 -30.98 10.55 -16.70
CA GLN A 430 -30.93 9.64 -17.86
C GLN A 430 -30.29 8.29 -17.53
N SER A 431 -29.20 8.27 -16.75
CA SER A 431 -28.50 7.02 -16.41
C SER A 431 -29.31 6.12 -15.48
N VAL A 432 -30.01 6.68 -14.50
CA VAL A 432 -30.89 5.94 -13.58
C VAL A 432 -32.12 5.40 -14.34
N THR A 433 -32.75 6.22 -15.18
CA THR A 433 -33.95 5.80 -15.92
C THR A 433 -33.65 4.79 -17.02
N SER A 434 -32.44 4.83 -17.62
CA SER A 434 -32.04 3.87 -18.66
C SER A 434 -31.79 2.46 -18.11
N ALA A 435 -31.49 2.33 -16.81
CA ALA A 435 -31.22 1.04 -16.18
C ALA A 435 -32.51 0.24 -15.89
N GLU A 436 -33.62 0.92 -15.62
CA GLU A 436 -34.91 0.30 -15.31
C GLU A 436 -35.73 -0.09 -16.54
N SER A 437 -35.41 0.46 -17.71
CA SER A 437 -36.29 0.32 -18.87
C SER A 437 -35.51 0.31 -20.19
N LYS A 438 -35.32 -0.87 -20.77
CA LYS A 438 -35.04 -1.02 -22.21
C LYS A 438 -36.22 -0.59 -23.10
N ALA A 439 -37.33 -0.09 -22.52
CA ALA A 439 -38.62 0.02 -23.18
C ALA A 439 -39.21 1.44 -23.34
N ASP A 440 -38.62 2.51 -22.81
CA ASP A 440 -39.25 3.85 -22.95
C ASP A 440 -38.27 4.96 -23.38
N GLU A 441 -38.04 5.05 -24.69
CA GLU A 441 -37.66 6.28 -25.41
C GLU A 441 -38.83 7.30 -25.50
N ARG A 442 -39.85 7.15 -24.65
CA ARG A 442 -41.05 8.00 -24.69
C ARG A 442 -40.87 9.23 -23.83
N GLY A 443 -39.91 10.04 -24.23
CA GLY A 443 -39.63 11.31 -23.60
C GLY A 443 -38.22 11.80 -23.91
N SER A 444 -38.00 13.09 -23.73
CA SER A 444 -36.70 13.69 -23.91
C SER A 444 -36.41 14.61 -22.74
N ILE A 445 -35.14 14.69 -22.37
CA ILE A 445 -34.65 15.66 -21.39
C ILE A 445 -33.52 16.41 -22.07
N THR A 446 -33.67 17.72 -22.15
CA THR A 446 -32.68 18.64 -22.71
C THR A 446 -32.32 19.68 -21.67
N VAL A 447 -31.16 20.29 -21.83
CA VAL A 447 -30.65 21.30 -20.92
C VAL A 447 -30.37 22.57 -21.70
N ASP A 448 -30.83 23.71 -21.17
CA ASP A 448 -30.40 25.03 -21.62
C ASP A 448 -29.26 25.51 -20.72
N ASP A 449 -28.03 25.34 -21.20
CA ASP A 449 -26.82 25.71 -20.47
C ASP A 449 -26.75 27.22 -20.17
N ARG A 450 -27.38 28.07 -21.01
CA ARG A 450 -27.36 29.53 -20.82
C ARG A 450 -28.18 29.96 -19.61
N THR A 451 -29.28 29.26 -19.34
CA THR A 451 -30.18 29.58 -18.21
C THR A 451 -30.09 28.56 -17.07
N ASN A 452 -29.24 27.55 -17.19
CA ASN A 452 -29.11 26.42 -16.26
C ASN A 452 -30.47 25.76 -15.95
N ASN A 453 -31.29 25.60 -16.99
CA ASN A 453 -32.63 25.03 -16.89
C ASN A 453 -32.68 23.64 -17.53
N ILE A 454 -33.42 22.73 -16.90
CA ILE A 454 -33.74 21.41 -17.42
C ILE A 454 -35.12 21.49 -18.07
N ILE A 455 -35.22 21.10 -19.34
CA ILE A 455 -36.49 20.98 -20.06
C ILE A 455 -36.76 19.49 -20.24
N ALA A 456 -37.75 18.98 -19.50
CA ALA A 456 -38.12 17.57 -19.52
C ALA A 456 -39.48 17.38 -20.19
N TYR A 457 -39.56 16.43 -21.12
CA TYR A 457 -40.77 15.95 -21.76
C TYR A 457 -41.00 14.49 -21.39
N GLN A 458 -41.82 14.23 -20.37
CA GLN A 458 -41.99 12.92 -19.73
C GLN A 458 -43.40 12.73 -19.14
N THR A 459 -43.72 11.54 -18.63
CA THR A 459 -44.95 11.29 -17.86
C THR A 459 -44.95 12.04 -16.53
N GLN A 460 -46.15 12.29 -15.95
CA GLN A 460 -46.29 13.02 -14.69
C GLN A 460 -45.46 12.41 -13.55
N GLU A 461 -45.48 11.08 -13.42
CA GLU A 461 -44.75 10.36 -12.37
C GLU A 461 -43.23 10.57 -12.46
N ARG A 462 -42.67 10.54 -13.68
CA ARG A 462 -41.25 10.80 -13.94
C ARG A 462 -40.87 12.26 -13.72
N LEU A 463 -41.76 13.20 -14.01
CA LEU A 463 -41.54 14.62 -13.70
C LEU A 463 -41.52 14.89 -12.18
N ASP A 464 -42.42 14.25 -11.43
CA ASP A 464 -42.43 14.36 -9.96
C ASP A 464 -41.22 13.67 -9.31
N GLU A 465 -40.70 12.60 -9.93
CA GLU A 465 -39.39 12.01 -9.59
C GLU A 465 -38.23 12.98 -9.85
N LEU A 466 -38.15 13.56 -11.05
CA LEU A 466 -37.13 14.55 -11.40
C LEU A 466 -37.14 15.74 -10.44
N ARG A 467 -38.32 16.26 -10.07
CA ARG A 467 -38.46 17.37 -9.11
C ARG A 467 -37.90 17.00 -7.73
N ARG A 468 -38.18 15.78 -7.25
CA ARG A 468 -37.63 15.28 -5.98
C ARG A 468 -36.11 15.20 -6.03
N ILE A 469 -35.55 14.66 -7.11
CA ILE A 469 -34.09 14.55 -7.28
C ILE A 469 -33.44 15.95 -7.31
N VAL A 470 -33.97 16.88 -8.12
CA VAL A 470 -33.42 18.24 -8.20
C VAL A 470 -33.47 18.93 -6.83
N SER A 471 -34.58 18.81 -6.09
CA SER A 471 -34.69 19.43 -4.76
C SER A 471 -33.70 18.91 -3.72
N GLN A 472 -33.22 17.67 -3.87
CA GLN A 472 -32.25 17.05 -2.96
C GLN A 472 -30.80 17.31 -3.38
N LEU A 473 -30.53 17.46 -4.69
CA LEU A 473 -29.19 17.66 -5.24
C LEU A 473 -28.80 19.13 -5.39
N ASP A 474 -29.76 20.05 -5.59
CA ASP A 474 -29.52 21.47 -5.78
C ASP A 474 -29.28 22.20 -4.44
N ILE A 475 -28.19 21.84 -3.76
CA ILE A 475 -27.77 22.45 -2.49
C ILE A 475 -26.46 23.25 -2.69
N PRO A 476 -26.25 24.34 -1.93
CA PRO A 476 -25.02 25.12 -2.02
C PRO A 476 -23.80 24.30 -1.59
N VAL A 477 -22.73 24.38 -2.38
CA VAL A 477 -21.46 23.71 -2.08
C VAL A 477 -20.74 24.45 -0.95
N ARG A 478 -20.23 23.70 0.03
CA ARG A 478 -19.45 24.25 1.14
C ARG A 478 -18.07 24.70 0.64
N GLN A 479 -17.54 25.75 1.23
CA GLN A 479 -16.21 26.29 0.91
C GLN A 479 -15.22 25.96 2.03
N VAL A 480 -13.94 25.80 1.66
CA VAL A 480 -12.83 25.58 2.59
C VAL A 480 -11.76 26.63 2.32
N MET A 481 -11.31 27.29 3.37
CA MET A 481 -10.10 28.09 3.39
C MET A 481 -8.94 27.20 3.83
N ILE A 482 -7.86 27.20 3.07
CA ILE A 482 -6.65 26.43 3.34
C ILE A 482 -5.51 27.41 3.57
N GLU A 483 -4.87 27.29 4.73
CA GLU A 483 -3.65 28.01 5.08
C GLU A 483 -2.49 27.03 5.17
N ALA A 484 -1.44 27.24 4.38
CA ALA A 484 -0.19 26.53 4.56
C ALA A 484 0.84 27.45 5.21
N ARG A 485 1.66 26.93 6.12
CA ARG A 485 2.81 27.63 6.69
C ARG A 485 4.05 26.81 6.40
N ILE A 486 4.99 27.40 5.69
CA ILE A 486 6.25 26.76 5.30
C ILE A 486 7.34 27.47 6.09
N VAL A 487 8.00 26.72 6.96
CA VAL A 487 9.03 27.22 7.87
C VAL A 487 10.35 26.58 7.50
N GLU A 488 11.35 27.39 7.20
CA GLU A 488 12.72 26.95 6.96
C GLU A 488 13.63 27.54 8.03
N ALA A 489 14.33 26.68 8.76
CA ALA A 489 15.29 27.05 9.78
C ALA A 489 16.70 26.62 9.34
N ASN A 490 17.62 27.57 9.29
CA ASN A 490 19.01 27.34 8.91
C ASN A 490 19.95 27.71 10.06
N VAL A 491 20.90 26.84 10.38
CA VAL A 491 21.94 27.07 11.38
C VAL A 491 23.29 26.72 10.79
N ASP A 492 24.14 27.74 10.62
CA ASP A 492 25.49 27.60 10.10
C ASP A 492 26.51 27.84 11.21
N TYR A 493 27.56 27.02 11.24
CA TYR A 493 28.64 27.11 12.20
C TYR A 493 29.99 26.88 11.50
N ASN A 494 30.91 27.82 11.65
CA ASN A 494 32.25 27.76 11.08
C ASN A 494 33.28 28.03 12.16
N LYS A 495 34.29 27.16 12.25
CA LYS A 495 35.42 27.28 13.16
C LYS A 495 36.72 27.01 12.42
N GLN A 496 37.67 27.94 12.51
CA GLN A 496 38.99 27.81 11.93
C GLN A 496 40.06 28.09 12.98
N LEU A 497 41.10 27.27 13.00
CA LEU A 497 42.30 27.48 13.81
C LEU A 497 43.51 27.18 12.94
N GLY A 498 44.40 28.16 12.82
CA GLY A 498 45.54 28.12 11.93
C GLY A 498 46.79 28.72 12.54
N VAL A 499 47.93 28.39 11.96
CA VAL A 499 49.24 28.88 12.40
C VAL A 499 50.05 29.33 11.20
N ARG A 500 50.64 30.52 11.28
CA ARG A 500 51.58 31.03 10.28
C ARG A 500 52.96 31.14 10.90
N TRP A 501 53.96 30.61 10.20
CA TRP A 501 55.36 30.80 10.55
C TRP A 501 56.02 31.69 9.52
N GLY A 502 56.55 32.82 9.98
CA GLY A 502 57.32 33.76 9.19
C GLY A 502 58.76 33.83 9.64
N GLY A 503 59.65 34.19 8.73
CA GLY A 503 61.00 34.55 9.12
C GLY A 503 61.72 35.34 8.05
N SER A 504 62.78 36.02 8.46
CA SER A 504 63.74 36.63 7.56
C SER A 504 65.13 36.57 8.20
N THR A 505 66.16 36.41 7.38
CA THR A 505 67.54 36.54 7.84
C THR A 505 68.26 37.59 7.00
N ASN A 506 68.85 38.58 7.68
CA ASN A 506 69.66 39.61 7.05
C ASN A 506 71.10 39.09 6.89
N THR A 507 71.45 38.61 5.69
CA THR A 507 72.82 38.27 5.30
C THR A 507 73.55 39.47 4.70
N SER A 508 73.57 40.61 5.43
CA SER A 508 74.48 41.72 5.14
C SER A 508 75.90 41.36 5.57
N GLY A 509 76.54 40.43 4.85
CA GLY A 509 77.94 40.04 5.06
C GLY A 509 78.25 38.65 4.53
N SER A 510 78.98 38.57 3.40
CA SER A 510 79.70 37.42 2.78
C SER A 510 79.19 35.98 2.97
N GLY A 511 77.92 35.78 3.31
CA GLY A 511 77.32 34.48 3.62
C GLY A 511 76.78 33.82 2.37
N LYS A 512 77.15 32.55 2.14
CA LYS A 512 76.70 31.72 1.01
C LYS A 512 75.24 31.21 1.12
N TRP A 513 74.44 31.75 2.03
CA TRP A 513 73.11 31.24 2.36
C TRP A 513 72.05 32.32 2.17
N THR A 514 70.97 31.97 1.50
CA THR A 514 69.75 32.77 1.35
C THR A 514 68.57 31.93 1.85
N THR A 515 67.59 32.56 2.50
CA THR A 515 66.37 31.89 2.96
C THR A 515 65.19 32.45 2.20
N TYR A 516 64.36 31.59 1.64
CA TYR A 516 63.14 31.95 0.91
C TYR A 516 61.96 31.15 1.46
N GLY A 517 60.77 31.74 1.40
CA GLY A 517 59.52 31.16 1.89
C GLY A 517 58.49 31.02 0.77
N LEU A 518 57.24 30.75 1.16
CA LEU A 518 56.08 30.85 0.28
C LEU A 518 55.84 32.34 -0.02
N ASP A 519 56.24 32.78 -1.21
CA ASP A 519 55.89 34.10 -1.72
C ASP A 519 54.71 33.97 -2.70
N ASN A 520 53.55 34.48 -2.29
CA ASN A 520 52.34 34.47 -3.11
C ASN A 520 52.34 35.58 -4.18
N ASN A 521 53.37 36.43 -4.25
CA ASN A 521 53.50 37.52 -5.23
C ASN A 521 54.19 37.13 -6.55
N GLY A 522 54.52 35.86 -6.78
CA GLY A 522 54.90 35.38 -8.12
C GLY A 522 56.27 35.84 -8.63
N ASP A 523 57.18 36.25 -7.76
CA ASP A 523 58.57 36.49 -8.14
C ASP A 523 59.30 35.14 -8.29
N GLU A 524 59.02 34.43 -9.38
CA GLU A 524 59.62 33.14 -9.79
C GLU A 524 61.04 33.32 -10.36
N ALA A 525 61.72 34.42 -10.06
CA ALA A 525 63.10 34.67 -10.44
C ALA A 525 63.92 34.93 -9.18
N GLY A 526 64.88 34.05 -8.92
CA GLY A 526 65.90 34.21 -7.87
C GLY A 526 66.75 35.46 -8.06
N ASN A 527 66.17 36.63 -7.80
CA ASN A 527 66.88 37.89 -7.73
C ASN A 527 67.59 37.95 -6.37
N THR A 528 68.68 37.20 -6.26
CA THR A 528 69.72 37.36 -5.25
C THR A 528 70.29 38.77 -5.37
N GLY A 529 69.79 39.74 -4.61
CA GLY A 529 70.39 41.06 -4.63
C GLY A 529 69.73 42.19 -3.87
N SER A 530 68.46 42.10 -3.46
CA SER A 530 67.85 43.13 -2.62
C SER A 530 67.52 42.56 -1.25
N SER A 531 68.03 43.21 -0.20
CA SER A 531 67.84 42.87 1.20
C SER A 531 66.35 42.78 1.55
N VAL A 532 65.77 41.58 1.50
CA VAL A 532 64.40 41.33 1.96
C VAL A 532 64.38 41.41 3.48
N THR A 533 64.25 42.63 4.00
CA THR A 533 63.98 42.94 5.41
C THR A 533 62.52 42.66 5.79
N SER A 534 61.71 42.11 4.87
CA SER A 534 60.31 41.78 5.09
C SER A 534 60.17 40.36 5.64
N ASN A 535 59.33 40.19 6.68
CA ASN A 535 58.98 38.89 7.24
C ASN A 535 58.17 38.08 6.21
N VAL A 536 58.73 36.98 5.69
CA VAL A 536 58.06 36.13 4.70
C VAL A 536 57.60 34.81 5.34
N PRO A 537 56.36 34.35 5.08
CA PRO A 537 55.88 33.09 5.62
C PRO A 537 56.56 31.90 4.93
N PHE A 538 57.09 30.95 5.70
CA PHE A 538 57.58 29.66 5.19
C PHE A 538 56.65 28.50 5.54
N VAL A 539 55.70 28.71 6.46
CA VAL A 539 54.50 27.89 6.63
C VAL A 539 53.32 28.85 6.69
N ASP A 540 52.46 28.82 5.67
CA ASP A 540 51.23 29.61 5.66
C ASP A 540 50.01 28.71 5.85
N LEU A 541 49.69 28.48 7.12
CA LEU A 541 48.51 27.72 7.54
C LEU A 541 47.60 28.58 8.43
N GLY A 542 47.62 29.91 8.24
CA GLY A 542 46.74 30.84 8.94
C GLY A 542 45.26 30.61 8.62
N ALA A 543 44.38 31.01 9.54
CA ALA A 543 42.94 31.07 9.29
C ALA A 543 42.65 32.22 8.30
N ALA A 544 41.90 31.94 7.23
CA ALA A 544 41.68 32.90 6.13
C ALA A 544 40.86 34.12 6.56
N ASP A 545 39.83 33.90 7.40
CA ASP A 545 38.96 34.94 7.95
C ASP A 545 39.14 35.08 9.47
N ALA A 546 40.40 35.13 9.93
CA ALA A 546 40.70 35.18 11.36
C ALA A 546 40.04 36.40 12.04
N THR A 547 39.20 36.14 13.06
CA THR A 547 38.66 37.21 13.91
C THR A 547 39.64 37.63 15.00
N THR A 548 40.58 36.74 15.33
CA THR A 548 41.58 36.94 16.37
C THR A 548 42.90 36.31 15.97
N GLY A 549 44.02 36.95 16.32
CA GLY A 549 45.35 36.40 16.15
C GLY A 549 46.30 36.83 17.26
N ILE A 550 47.29 35.99 17.57
CA ILE A 550 48.38 36.29 18.51
C ILE A 550 49.71 35.94 17.84
N GLY A 551 50.56 36.94 17.68
CA GLY A 551 51.91 36.81 17.14
C GLY A 551 52.98 36.76 18.24
N LEU A 552 54.02 35.96 18.03
CA LEU A 552 55.21 35.85 18.84
C LEU A 552 56.44 35.95 17.93
N GLY A 553 57.10 37.11 17.99
CA GLY A 553 58.33 37.37 17.25
C GLY A 553 59.57 37.17 18.12
N PHE A 554 60.56 36.46 17.59
CA PHE A 554 61.92 36.36 18.11
C PHE A 554 62.87 37.07 17.14
N VAL A 555 63.51 38.15 17.61
CA VAL A 555 64.38 39.00 16.79
C VAL A 555 65.78 39.02 17.37
N THR A 556 66.77 38.84 16.49
CA THR A 556 68.20 38.96 16.77
C THR A 556 68.84 39.92 15.76
N ASN A 557 70.15 40.21 15.88
CA ASN A 557 70.85 41.13 14.99
C ASN A 557 70.76 40.75 13.49
N ASN A 558 70.53 39.48 13.16
CA ASN A 558 70.56 38.97 11.79
C ASN A 558 69.40 38.04 11.43
N THR A 559 68.50 37.73 12.37
CA THR A 559 67.41 36.76 12.14
C THR A 559 66.14 37.19 12.88
N LEU A 560 65.02 37.15 12.17
CA LEU A 560 63.67 37.29 12.69
C LEU A 560 62.93 35.96 12.45
N LEU A 561 62.32 35.43 13.51
CA LEU A 561 61.39 34.31 13.45
C LEU A 561 60.07 34.77 14.06
N ASP A 562 58.97 34.53 13.37
CA ASP A 562 57.64 34.94 13.79
C ASP A 562 56.70 33.73 13.77
N LEU A 563 55.87 33.65 14.81
CA LEU A 563 54.83 32.64 14.98
C LEU A 563 53.51 33.36 15.22
N GLU A 564 52.55 33.17 14.33
CA GLU A 564 51.23 33.75 14.46
C GLU A 564 50.17 32.64 14.58
N LEU A 565 49.48 32.59 15.72
CA LEU A 565 48.29 31.76 15.91
C LEU A 565 47.07 32.58 15.51
N SER A 566 46.26 32.08 14.59
CA SER A 566 45.04 32.75 14.11
C SER A 566 43.81 31.86 14.32
N ALA A 567 42.69 32.45 14.71
CA ALA A 567 41.46 31.75 15.02
C ALA A 567 40.20 32.52 14.58
N MET A 568 39.17 31.77 14.21
CA MET A 568 37.84 32.25 13.86
C MET A 568 36.77 31.28 14.38
N GLU A 569 35.70 31.82 14.94
CA GLU A 569 34.46 31.07 15.18
C GLU A 569 33.27 31.95 14.81
N LYS A 570 32.37 31.45 13.94
CA LYS A 570 31.20 32.15 13.43
C LYS A 570 29.98 31.22 13.54
N THR A 571 28.89 31.74 14.10
CA THR A 571 27.58 31.08 14.11
C THR A 571 26.56 31.98 13.41
N GLY A 572 25.74 31.42 12.54
CA GLY A 572 24.64 32.10 11.84
C GLY A 572 23.34 31.32 12.01
N ASN A 573 22.24 32.04 12.22
CA ASN A 573 20.91 31.45 12.38
C ASN A 573 19.94 32.23 11.49
N GLY A 574 19.08 31.53 10.75
CA GLY A 574 18.03 32.13 9.92
C GLY A 574 16.73 31.35 10.06
N GLU A 575 15.61 32.06 10.08
CA GLU A 575 14.26 31.48 10.03
C GLU A 575 13.46 32.20 8.94
N ILE A 576 12.88 31.44 8.02
CA ILE A 576 12.07 31.95 6.91
C ILE A 576 10.68 31.34 7.03
N VAL A 577 9.65 32.18 7.08
CA VAL A 577 8.25 31.74 7.17
C VAL A 577 7.45 32.28 5.99
N SER A 578 6.83 31.38 5.23
CA SER A 578 5.90 31.70 4.14
C SER A 578 4.50 31.19 4.46
N GLN A 579 3.47 32.01 4.23
CA GLN A 579 2.08 31.69 4.58
C GLN A 579 1.10 31.88 3.40
N PRO A 580 1.10 31.02 2.38
CA PRO A 580 0.08 31.07 1.33
C PRO A 580 -1.30 30.65 1.86
N LYS A 581 -2.34 31.37 1.42
CA LYS A 581 -3.74 31.11 1.78
C LYS A 581 -4.60 31.07 0.51
N VAL A 582 -5.51 30.11 0.43
CA VAL A 582 -6.44 29.96 -0.71
C VAL A 582 -7.81 29.50 -0.22
N VAL A 583 -8.87 29.93 -0.90
CA VAL A 583 -10.25 29.48 -0.62
C VAL A 583 -10.76 28.76 -1.85
N THR A 584 -11.41 27.61 -1.66
CA THR A 584 -12.01 26.84 -2.76
C THR A 584 -13.27 26.11 -2.30
N SER A 585 -14.05 25.65 -3.27
CA SER A 585 -15.24 24.83 -3.04
C SER A 585 -14.86 23.37 -2.78
N ASP A 586 -15.77 22.62 -2.16
CA ASP A 586 -15.63 21.16 -2.03
C ASP A 586 -15.35 20.50 -3.39
N LYS A 587 -14.30 19.67 -3.45
CA LYS A 587 -13.80 18.93 -4.63
C LYS A 587 -13.23 19.78 -5.77
N GLU A 588 -13.08 21.08 -5.60
CA GLU A 588 -12.51 21.97 -6.63
C GLU A 588 -11.03 22.29 -6.33
N THR A 589 -10.16 22.07 -7.31
CA THR A 589 -8.72 22.35 -7.17
C THR A 589 -8.43 23.84 -7.17
N ALA A 590 -7.63 24.29 -6.21
CA ALA A 590 -7.16 25.66 -6.09
C ALA A 590 -5.64 25.71 -6.15
N LYS A 591 -5.08 26.68 -6.88
CA LYS A 591 -3.63 26.89 -6.97
C LYS A 591 -3.29 28.35 -6.70
N ILE A 592 -2.34 28.59 -5.80
CA ILE A 592 -1.71 29.89 -5.56
C ILE A 592 -0.21 29.77 -5.80
N LEU A 593 0.34 30.69 -6.61
CA LEU A 593 1.75 30.69 -7.00
C LEU A 593 2.34 32.09 -6.83
N LYS A 594 3.55 32.17 -6.28
CA LYS A 594 4.35 33.39 -6.17
C LYS A 594 5.80 33.10 -6.52
N GLY A 595 6.33 33.71 -7.57
CA GLY A 595 7.72 33.50 -7.96
C GLY A 595 8.12 34.34 -9.16
N THR A 596 9.21 33.91 -9.80
CA THR A 596 9.77 34.52 -11.00
C THR A 596 10.06 33.45 -12.04
N GLU A 597 9.89 33.79 -13.31
CA GLU A 597 10.28 32.94 -14.43
C GLU A 597 11.72 33.26 -14.87
N ILE A 598 12.51 32.23 -15.08
CA ILE A 598 13.92 32.34 -15.48
C ILE A 598 14.05 31.82 -16.91
N PRO A 599 14.62 32.60 -17.84
CA PRO A 599 14.81 32.16 -19.22
C PRO A 599 16.01 31.22 -19.35
N TYR A 600 15.79 30.04 -19.91
CA TYR A 600 16.79 29.03 -20.26
C TYR A 600 16.94 29.00 -21.79
N GLN A 601 18.17 28.96 -22.27
CA GLN A 601 18.46 28.80 -23.69
C GLN A 601 18.53 27.31 -24.02
N GLU A 602 17.62 26.84 -24.86
CA GLU A 602 17.56 25.46 -25.35
C GLU A 602 17.92 25.44 -26.85
N SER A 603 18.65 24.41 -27.30
CA SER A 603 18.91 24.21 -28.73
C SER A 603 17.68 23.65 -29.41
N SER A 604 17.14 24.37 -30.40
CA SER A 604 16.05 23.85 -31.23
C SER A 604 16.56 22.76 -32.18
N SER A 605 15.64 21.96 -32.72
CA SER A 605 15.93 20.96 -33.76
C SER A 605 16.49 21.55 -35.07
N SER A 606 16.34 22.86 -35.29
CA SER A 606 16.91 23.58 -36.43
C SER A 606 18.30 24.16 -36.17
N GLY A 607 18.87 23.95 -34.98
CA GLY A 607 20.14 24.56 -34.56
C GLY A 607 20.03 26.02 -34.12
N ALA A 608 18.82 26.57 -34.06
CA ALA A 608 18.56 27.90 -33.52
C ALA A 608 18.38 27.86 -31.99
N THR A 609 18.79 28.90 -31.28
CA THR A 609 18.57 28.99 -29.82
C THR A 609 17.13 29.42 -29.54
N THR A 610 16.37 28.61 -28.79
CA THR A 610 15.02 28.93 -28.29
C THR A 610 15.09 29.25 -26.81
N VAL A 611 14.30 30.22 -26.34
CA VAL A 611 14.22 30.56 -24.92
C VAL A 611 13.02 29.87 -24.28
N SER A 612 13.26 29.09 -23.23
CA SER A 612 12.30 28.33 -22.44
C SER A 612 12.24 28.90 -21.02
N PHE A 613 11.07 29.29 -20.53
CA PHE A 613 10.93 29.85 -19.19
C PHE A 613 10.71 28.73 -18.17
N LYS A 614 11.57 28.68 -17.14
CA LYS A 614 11.40 27.79 -15.97
C LYS A 614 10.93 28.63 -14.79
N GLU A 615 9.83 28.23 -14.17
CA GLU A 615 9.30 28.89 -12.98
C GLU A 615 10.17 28.55 -11.76
N ALA A 616 10.61 29.57 -11.01
CA ALA A 616 11.14 29.43 -9.66
C ALA A 616 10.17 30.12 -8.71
N SER A 617 9.27 29.34 -8.12
CA SER A 617 8.14 29.85 -7.34
C SER A 617 7.83 29.01 -6.11
N LEU A 618 7.17 29.67 -5.15
CA LEU A 618 6.40 29.01 -4.11
C LEU A 618 4.99 28.75 -4.66
N SER A 619 4.59 27.49 -4.74
CA SER A 619 3.24 27.09 -5.16
C SER A 619 2.57 26.24 -4.09
N LEU A 620 1.29 26.52 -3.83
CA LEU A 620 0.37 25.66 -3.09
C LEU A 620 -0.77 25.30 -4.03
N GLU A 621 -0.89 24.03 -4.34
CA GLU A 621 -2.01 23.45 -5.08
C GLU A 621 -2.73 22.47 -4.16
N VAL A 622 -4.06 22.61 -4.03
CA VAL A 622 -4.85 21.84 -3.09
C VAL A 622 -6.24 21.52 -3.63
N THR A 623 -6.69 20.28 -3.42
CA THR A 623 -8.05 19.83 -3.71
C THR A 623 -8.67 19.30 -2.41
N PRO A 624 -9.59 20.05 -1.76
CA PRO A 624 -10.24 19.59 -0.54
C PRO A 624 -11.47 18.75 -0.85
N GLN A 625 -11.80 17.84 0.06
CA GLN A 625 -13.02 17.07 0.10
C GLN A 625 -13.54 17.02 1.53
N ILE A 626 -14.73 17.54 1.76
CA ILE A 626 -15.38 17.59 3.08
C ILE A 626 -16.15 16.29 3.30
N THR A 627 -15.92 15.65 4.42
CA THR A 627 -16.64 14.44 4.85
C THR A 627 -17.87 14.81 5.68
N PRO A 628 -18.87 13.90 5.80
CA PRO A 628 -20.07 14.14 6.60
C PRO A 628 -19.80 14.44 8.09
N ASP A 629 -18.66 13.98 8.64
CA ASP A 629 -18.20 14.25 10.00
C ASP A 629 -17.41 15.57 10.15
N ASN A 630 -17.48 16.48 9.17
CA ASN A 630 -16.79 17.78 9.15
C ASN A 630 -15.25 17.68 9.18
N ARG A 631 -14.68 16.62 8.63
CA ARG A 631 -13.25 16.53 8.35
C ARG A 631 -12.99 16.87 6.89
N ILE A 632 -11.75 17.23 6.58
CA ILE A 632 -11.33 17.62 5.24
C ILE A 632 -10.21 16.67 4.81
N ILE A 633 -10.49 15.88 3.77
CA ILE A 633 -9.48 15.16 3.01
C ILE A 633 -8.90 16.15 2.03
N MET A 634 -7.59 16.35 2.03
CA MET A 634 -6.92 17.24 1.07
C MET A 634 -5.85 16.50 0.32
N GLU A 635 -5.87 16.63 -1.00
CA GLU A 635 -4.71 16.35 -1.85
C GLU A 635 -3.94 17.65 -2.01
N VAL A 636 -2.68 17.67 -1.54
CA VAL A 636 -1.89 18.88 -1.38
C VAL A 636 -0.56 18.68 -2.08
N LYS A 637 -0.22 19.65 -2.93
CA LYS A 637 1.07 19.78 -3.60
C LYS A 637 1.66 21.13 -3.24
N VAL A 638 2.74 21.09 -2.46
CA VAL A 638 3.52 22.28 -2.09
C VAL A 638 4.86 22.21 -2.79
N THR A 639 5.20 23.24 -3.55
CA THR A 639 6.53 23.40 -4.16
C THR A 639 7.17 24.70 -3.68
N LYS A 640 8.47 24.65 -3.44
CA LYS A 640 9.30 25.78 -3.07
C LYS A 640 10.57 25.72 -3.90
N ASP A 641 10.57 26.51 -4.96
CA ASP A 641 11.62 26.51 -5.96
C ASP A 641 12.38 27.84 -5.90
N GLU A 642 13.70 27.79 -5.79
CA GLU A 642 14.56 28.96 -5.63
C GLU A 642 15.75 28.92 -6.60
N PRO A 643 16.08 30.05 -7.28
CA PRO A 643 17.27 30.13 -8.11
C PRO A 643 18.55 30.21 -7.29
N ASP A 644 19.54 29.40 -7.66
CA ASP A 644 20.87 29.45 -7.09
C ASP A 644 21.83 30.22 -8.01
N TYR A 645 21.90 31.53 -7.82
CA TYR A 645 22.80 32.41 -8.58
C TYR A 645 24.29 32.17 -8.31
N LEU A 646 24.64 31.54 -7.18
CA LEU A 646 26.04 31.27 -6.84
C LEU A 646 26.63 30.14 -7.69
N ASN A 647 25.79 29.21 -8.13
CA ASN A 647 26.19 28.05 -8.95
C ASN A 647 25.72 28.18 -10.41
N ALA A 648 25.56 29.41 -10.90
CA ALA A 648 25.09 29.66 -12.27
C ALA A 648 26.10 29.18 -13.32
N VAL A 649 25.60 28.47 -14.34
CA VAL A 649 26.39 27.99 -15.47
C VAL A 649 26.01 28.80 -16.70
N LEU A 650 26.98 29.42 -17.35
CA LEU A 650 26.74 30.30 -18.52
C LEU A 650 25.73 31.42 -18.24
N GLY A 651 25.69 31.93 -17.00
CA GLY A 651 24.74 32.97 -16.57
C GLY A 651 23.33 32.46 -16.25
N VAL A 652 23.07 31.15 -16.34
CA VAL A 652 21.79 30.53 -16.00
C VAL A 652 21.89 29.85 -14.63
N PRO A 653 21.12 30.30 -13.61
CA PRO A 653 21.16 29.71 -12.27
C PRO A 653 20.40 28.38 -12.23
N PRO A 654 20.95 27.29 -11.66
CA PRO A 654 20.17 26.09 -11.38
C PRO A 654 19.07 26.38 -10.34
N ILE A 655 17.97 25.63 -10.36
CA ILE A 655 16.84 25.79 -9.44
C ILE A 655 16.92 24.72 -8.35
N LYS A 656 16.99 25.15 -7.09
CA LYS A 656 16.79 24.30 -5.91
C LYS A 656 15.31 24.04 -5.76
N LYS A 657 14.92 22.76 -5.80
CA LYS A 657 13.52 22.34 -5.82
C LYS A 657 13.18 21.57 -4.55
N ASN A 658 12.21 22.07 -3.78
CA ASN A 658 11.63 21.37 -2.63
C ASN A 658 10.15 21.11 -2.92
N GLU A 659 9.72 19.84 -2.93
CA GLU A 659 8.34 19.47 -3.27
C GLU A 659 7.77 18.45 -2.27
N VAL A 660 6.54 18.67 -1.84
CA VAL A 660 5.77 17.78 -0.96
C VAL A 660 4.43 17.48 -1.62
N ASN A 661 4.16 16.21 -1.91
CA ASN A 661 2.88 15.71 -2.42
C ASN A 661 2.29 14.76 -1.38
N ALA A 662 1.12 15.09 -0.85
CA ALA A 662 0.50 14.29 0.19
C ALA A 662 -1.03 14.31 0.10
N LYS A 663 -1.64 13.23 0.56
CA LYS A 663 -3.08 13.13 0.78
C LYS A 663 -3.32 12.92 2.27
N VAL A 664 -3.98 13.89 2.90
CA VAL A 664 -4.12 13.96 4.37
C VAL A 664 -5.58 14.19 4.77
N LEU A 665 -6.00 13.62 5.91
CA LEU A 665 -7.30 13.86 6.53
C LEU A 665 -7.08 14.70 7.79
N ILE A 666 -7.72 15.87 7.86
CA ILE A 666 -7.54 16.83 8.95
C ILE A 666 -8.91 17.31 9.43
N SER A 667 -9.05 17.58 10.72
CA SER A 667 -10.29 18.15 11.26
C SER A 667 -10.40 19.65 10.94
N ASP A 668 -11.62 20.19 10.93
CA ASP A 668 -11.84 21.62 10.74
C ASP A 668 -11.09 22.47 11.78
N GLY A 669 -10.24 23.39 11.31
CA GLY A 669 -9.46 24.33 12.14
C GLY A 669 -8.19 23.77 12.78
N GLU A 670 -7.91 22.47 12.66
CA GLU A 670 -6.70 21.85 13.20
C GLU A 670 -5.51 21.99 12.24
N THR A 671 -4.30 22.04 12.79
CA THR A 671 -3.06 22.11 12.01
C THR A 671 -2.35 20.76 12.01
N ILE A 672 -1.97 20.26 10.83
CA ILE A 672 -1.12 19.09 10.69
C ILE A 672 0.25 19.47 10.11
N VAL A 673 1.29 18.72 10.46
CA VAL A 673 2.58 18.73 9.77
C VAL A 673 2.53 17.67 8.68
N ILE A 674 2.57 18.08 7.41
CA ILE A 674 2.48 17.16 6.27
C ILE A 674 3.83 16.50 6.00
N GLY A 675 4.92 17.21 6.29
CA GLY A 675 6.26 16.70 6.13
C GLY A 675 7.33 17.76 6.37
N GLY A 676 8.58 17.31 6.31
CA GLY A 676 9.74 18.16 6.39
C GLY A 676 11.02 17.47 5.91
N VAL A 677 12.04 18.26 5.63
CA VAL A 677 13.37 17.78 5.24
C VAL A 677 14.38 18.36 6.22
N PHE A 678 15.13 17.47 6.88
CA PHE A 678 16.25 17.85 7.73
C PHE A 678 17.57 17.46 7.05
N SER A 679 18.46 18.43 6.88
CA SER A 679 19.79 18.25 6.34
C SER A 679 20.82 18.70 7.35
N ASN A 680 21.87 17.91 7.54
CA ASN A 680 23.03 18.27 8.35
C ASN A 680 24.31 17.90 7.60
N THR A 681 25.05 18.91 7.16
CA THR A 681 26.32 18.75 6.45
C THR A 681 27.45 19.19 7.35
N GLN A 682 28.35 18.28 7.71
CA GLN A 682 29.56 18.59 8.46
C GLN A 682 30.79 18.33 7.59
N SER A 683 31.63 19.34 7.43
CA SER A 683 32.91 19.28 6.74
C SER A 683 34.04 19.56 7.73
N LYS A 684 35.03 18.66 7.77
CA LYS A 684 36.24 18.85 8.55
C LYS A 684 37.46 18.70 7.64
N VAL A 685 38.15 19.80 7.43
CA VAL A 685 39.36 19.87 6.60
C VAL A 685 40.55 20.13 7.52
N VAL A 686 41.63 19.37 7.31
CA VAL A 686 42.89 19.52 8.06
C VAL A 686 44.02 19.64 7.06
N ASP A 687 44.52 20.87 6.90
CA ASP A 687 45.73 21.11 6.11
C ASP A 687 46.92 21.03 7.06
N LYS A 688 48.00 20.36 6.67
CA LYS A 688 49.15 20.17 7.55
C LYS A 688 50.45 20.08 6.78
N VAL A 689 51.55 20.47 7.43
CA VAL A 689 52.89 20.18 6.95
C VAL A 689 53.14 18.68 7.09
N PRO A 690 53.55 17.96 6.03
CA PRO A 690 53.90 16.54 6.12
C PRO A 690 54.94 16.29 7.23
N PHE A 691 54.82 15.17 7.93
CA PHE A 691 55.64 14.79 9.10
C PHE A 691 55.42 15.68 10.34
N LEU A 692 55.64 17.00 10.25
CA LEU A 692 55.58 17.92 11.39
C LEU A 692 54.17 18.09 11.97
N GLY A 693 53.13 18.08 11.13
CA GLY A 693 51.75 18.22 11.57
C GLY A 693 51.19 17.03 12.37
N ASP A 694 51.85 15.87 12.29
CA ASP A 694 51.44 14.64 12.97
C ASP A 694 52.15 14.40 14.31
N VAL A 695 53.09 15.28 14.68
CA VAL A 695 53.82 15.18 15.96
C VAL A 695 52.85 15.42 17.13
N PRO A 696 52.79 14.53 18.14
CA PRO A 696 51.98 14.77 19.33
C PRO A 696 52.35 16.09 20.02
N TYR A 697 51.34 16.81 20.51
CA TYR A 697 51.44 18.14 21.12
C TYR A 697 51.90 19.26 20.16
N LEU A 698 53.02 19.09 19.47
CA LEU A 698 53.64 20.12 18.63
C LEU A 698 53.03 20.23 17.23
N GLY A 699 52.40 19.17 16.71
CA GLY A 699 51.84 19.16 15.36
C GLY A 699 50.70 20.14 15.14
N ARG A 700 50.07 20.66 16.21
CA ARG A 700 49.11 21.76 16.13
C ARG A 700 49.71 23.08 15.65
N LEU A 701 51.04 23.26 15.81
CA LEU A 701 51.75 24.43 15.28
C LEU A 701 52.06 24.32 13.79
N PHE A 702 51.77 23.17 13.17
CA PHE A 702 52.08 22.90 11.76
C PHE A 702 50.86 22.40 10.99
N ARG A 703 49.66 22.79 11.42
CA ARG A 703 48.39 22.43 10.79
C ARG A 703 47.34 23.55 10.90
N ARG A 704 46.38 23.52 10.00
CA ARG A 704 45.15 24.31 9.99
C ARG A 704 43.96 23.36 10.11
N ASP A 705 43.14 23.56 11.13
CA ASP A 705 41.90 22.81 11.35
C ASP A 705 40.72 23.71 10.95
N VAL A 706 39.92 23.28 9.95
CA VAL A 706 38.68 23.94 9.52
C VAL A 706 37.51 23.00 9.77
N VAL A 707 36.54 23.45 10.56
CA VAL A 707 35.28 22.75 10.81
C VAL A 707 34.14 23.65 10.35
N SER A 708 33.33 23.14 9.43
CA SER A 708 32.12 23.79 8.94
C SER A 708 30.94 22.84 9.15
N GLU A 709 29.84 23.35 9.68
CA GLU A 709 28.61 22.61 9.94
C GLU A 709 27.43 23.47 9.48
N SER A 710 26.58 22.93 8.61
CA SER A 710 25.38 23.60 8.12
C SER A 710 24.19 22.68 8.32
N LYS A 711 23.19 23.17 9.07
CA LYS A 711 21.92 22.50 9.35
C LYS A 711 20.80 23.27 8.70
N SER A 712 19.92 22.55 8.03
CA SER A 712 18.72 23.10 7.40
C SER A 712 17.53 22.21 7.72
N GLU A 713 16.42 22.81 8.15
CA GLU A 713 15.17 22.13 8.45
C GLU A 713 14.01 22.85 7.76
N LEU A 714 13.30 22.16 6.88
CA LEU A 714 12.08 22.63 6.22
C LEU A 714 10.88 21.90 6.83
N LEU A 715 9.86 22.63 7.28
CA LEU A 715 8.61 22.08 7.80
C LEU A 715 7.41 22.70 7.07
N VAL A 716 6.44 21.87 6.68
CA VAL A 716 5.20 22.28 6.02
C VAL A 716 4.00 21.97 6.91
N PHE A 717 3.36 23.03 7.40
CA PHE A 717 2.12 22.98 8.18
C PHE A 717 0.92 23.30 7.29
N LEU A 718 -0.21 22.65 7.54
CA LEU A 718 -1.46 22.92 6.83
C LEU A 718 -2.62 23.01 7.82
N THR A 719 -3.48 24.01 7.63
CA THR A 719 -4.66 24.27 8.45
C THR A 719 -5.87 24.55 7.54
N PRO A 720 -6.80 23.59 7.38
CA PRO A 720 -8.08 23.84 6.71
C PRO A 720 -9.08 24.49 7.67
N ARG A 721 -9.98 25.34 7.14
CA ARG A 721 -11.14 25.90 7.83
C ARG A 721 -12.35 25.87 6.91
N ILE A 722 -13.43 25.23 7.33
CA ILE A 722 -14.69 25.24 6.58
C ILE A 722 -15.35 26.61 6.77
N MET A 723 -15.68 27.26 5.66
CA MET A 723 -16.35 28.55 5.67
C MET A 723 -17.87 28.34 5.74
N ASN A 724 -18.48 28.84 6.80
CA ASN A 724 -19.94 28.93 6.89
C ASN A 724 -20.39 30.24 6.22
N ASN A 725 -21.42 30.16 5.37
CA ASN A 725 -21.93 31.27 4.54
C ASN A 725 -22.32 32.56 5.30
N GLN A 726 -22.27 32.59 6.63
CA GLN A 726 -22.58 33.79 7.44
C GLN A 726 -21.37 34.68 7.74
N ALA A 727 -20.13 34.23 7.52
CA ALA A 727 -18.93 34.95 7.93
C ALA A 727 -18.42 36.00 6.91
N ILE A 728 -18.99 36.09 5.71
CA ILE A 728 -18.49 36.95 4.62
C ILE A 728 -18.85 38.45 4.82
N SER A 729 -19.63 38.80 5.86
CA SER A 729 -20.13 40.17 6.05
C SER A 729 -19.28 41.10 6.94
N VAL A 730 -18.18 40.65 7.55
CA VAL A 730 -17.47 41.43 8.60
C VAL A 730 -16.02 41.81 8.25
N SER A 731 -15.57 41.66 7.01
CA SER A 731 -14.28 42.18 6.57
C SER A 731 -14.40 43.00 5.29
N ARG A 732 -14.95 44.21 5.43
CA ARG A 732 -14.73 45.30 4.47
C ARG A 732 -14.14 46.49 5.20
#